data_AF-A0A6F8ZXY2-F1
#
_entry.id   AF-A0A6F8ZXY2-F1
#
_cell.length_a   1.000
_cell.length_b   1.000
_cell.length_c   1.000
_cell.angle_alpha   90.00
_cell.angle_beta   90.00
_cell.angle_gamma   90.00
#
_symmetry.space_group_name_H-M   'P 1'
#
loop_
_entity.id
_entity.type
_entity.pdbx_description
1 polymer ?
#
loop_
_entity_poly.entity_id
_entity_poly.type
_entity_poly.pdbx_seq_one_letter_code
_entity_poly.pdbx_strand_id
1 'polypeptide(L)'
;MSMEGGHYTLTKKLVYGSMLIYHCPEGYYPNPASTRLCQKSGTWSPPPHIRRPQKCKMIECPNPLVLESGTVSPLQMQYFVNNKTTYECYSGYTLCGSSSRVCQPNGKWSGGTPICRHDYDKVTYRCDEGLNLVGSKERVCQESGQWTGTEPKCYYKHTYDTALEVTEAFGSAIRESLQLAAPIDYTDQEGKKITVDKAGKLNIYIAMDISDSIEEDHSFAVSPNYEIIFFASDVLEVVNIIDFSGEKRKTLEQVLDDLDNFNYGDRENVGTNLNLAFKTILERMAIQKQRNETLFKEVHHVLIFFTDGAYNMGGRPEDTVAKIRETVIMNTKEERDQYLDIYVFGVGSEIFDEDIQPLVTKRDNEDHYFKLKDGAKLEETFDKIIDESKVVGLCGLHRNYDHDTADTIRVRYPWMARIGITHEDESYGKCMGSLVTPRFILTAAHCFKFTDTADKIKIKIGKNQVLTGSRLILHPNFNIKAKEKEGINEFYDYDETSGALRLVGEEITCKQQEELLLKNHFEEVSFMSHDKDRESSKDQRSDAKLKLQDQVDGITSDNLKDVVTENFLCSGGRQPTRDNVACKGDSGGALFKNYDDYRTIQVGLISWGTKNLCPDGNNDVKQESDDDSRDFHINLFKVVPFLKKYLGDDTRDYAPLQFLDK
;
A
#
# COMPACT_ATOMS: atom_id res chain seq x y z
N MET A 1 -37.33 14.94 17.63
CA MET A 1 -36.30 14.35 16.76
C MET A 1 -36.16 12.90 17.17
N SER A 2 -36.82 11.98 16.48
CA SER A 2 -36.83 10.55 16.81
C SER A 2 -36.56 9.77 15.54
N MET A 3 -35.76 8.71 15.67
CA MET A 3 -35.47 7.76 14.62
C MET A 3 -35.92 6.38 15.11
N GLU A 4 -36.62 5.64 14.25
CA GLU A 4 -36.99 4.26 14.56
C GLU A 4 -35.84 3.31 14.17
N GLY A 5 -35.44 2.43 15.10
CA GLY A 5 -34.43 1.39 14.85
C GLY A 5 -32.98 1.87 14.82
N GLY A 6 -32.69 3.11 15.21
CA GLY A 6 -31.36 3.71 15.21
C GLY A 6 -31.21 4.84 16.23
N HIS A 7 -30.09 5.54 16.18
CA HIS A 7 -29.80 6.71 17.02
C HIS A 7 -29.25 7.87 16.18
N TYR A 8 -28.98 9.02 16.80
CA TYR A 8 -28.38 10.16 16.10
C TYR A 8 -27.36 10.88 16.97
N THR A 9 -26.46 11.62 16.32
CA THR A 9 -25.44 12.47 16.96
C THR A 9 -25.54 13.89 16.41
N LEU A 10 -25.00 14.86 17.16
CA LEU A 10 -24.99 16.27 16.77
C LEU A 10 -23.56 16.81 16.87
N THR A 11 -23.04 17.37 15.79
CA THR A 11 -21.64 17.89 15.74
C THR A 11 -21.46 19.11 16.64
N LYS A 12 -22.38 20.08 16.58
CA LYS A 12 -22.35 21.34 17.36
C LYS A 12 -23.62 21.52 18.20
N LYS A 13 -24.15 20.44 18.81
CA LYS A 13 -25.41 20.46 19.60
C LYS A 13 -26.60 21.03 18.78
N LEU A 14 -27.37 21.99 19.30
CA LEU A 14 -28.53 22.58 18.60
C LEU A 14 -28.27 24.03 18.21
N VAL A 15 -27.02 24.38 17.87
CA VAL A 15 -26.69 25.71 17.36
C VAL A 15 -26.63 25.73 15.83
N TYR A 16 -26.62 26.94 15.25
CA TYR A 16 -26.42 27.15 13.83
C TYR A 16 -25.15 26.44 13.34
N GLY A 17 -25.22 25.78 12.17
CA GLY A 17 -24.12 25.02 11.61
C GLY A 17 -23.97 23.61 12.20
N SER A 18 -24.75 23.22 13.22
CA SER A 18 -24.72 21.84 13.70
C SER A 18 -25.30 20.88 12.67
N MET A 19 -24.59 19.77 12.44
CA MET A 19 -25.09 18.63 11.68
C MET A 19 -25.69 17.59 12.61
N LEU A 20 -26.84 17.05 12.22
CA LEU A 20 -27.47 15.87 12.81
C LEU A 20 -27.15 14.68 11.93
N ILE A 21 -26.44 13.70 12.49
CA ILE A 21 -26.00 12.50 11.79
C ILE A 21 -26.77 11.29 12.32
N TYR A 22 -27.46 10.56 11.45
CA TYR A 22 -28.23 9.37 11.81
C TYR A 22 -27.40 8.10 11.70
N HIS A 23 -27.50 7.25 12.72
CA HIS A 23 -26.75 6.00 12.84
C HIS A 23 -27.70 4.80 12.87
N CYS A 24 -27.43 3.82 12.00
CA CYS A 24 -28.18 2.57 11.93
C CYS A 24 -27.32 1.36 12.31
N PRO A 25 -27.93 0.27 12.79
CA PRO A 25 -27.24 -1.00 13.00
C PRO A 25 -26.75 -1.58 11.66
N GLU A 26 -25.78 -2.49 11.75
CA GLU A 26 -25.20 -3.16 10.57
C GLU A 26 -26.27 -3.84 9.72
N GLY A 27 -26.16 -3.70 8.39
CA GLY A 27 -27.16 -4.18 7.43
C GLY A 27 -28.35 -3.24 7.23
N TYR A 28 -28.37 -2.08 7.89
CA TYR A 28 -29.40 -1.06 7.75
C TYR A 28 -28.81 0.31 7.42
N TYR A 29 -29.63 1.19 6.82
CA TYR A 29 -29.26 2.57 6.49
C TYR A 29 -30.35 3.58 6.90
N PRO A 30 -30.00 4.85 7.19
CA PRO A 30 -30.97 5.89 7.53
C PRO A 30 -31.82 6.30 6.32
N ASN A 31 -33.14 6.36 6.48
CA ASN A 31 -34.08 6.82 5.46
C ASN A 31 -35.14 7.74 6.07
N PRO A 32 -35.51 8.88 5.45
CA PRO A 32 -35.12 9.35 4.10
C PRO A 32 -33.83 10.16 4.00
N ALA A 33 -33.27 10.66 5.11
CA ALA A 33 -32.06 11.48 5.09
C ALA A 33 -30.96 10.84 5.95
N SER A 34 -29.71 10.89 5.51
CA SER A 34 -28.55 10.46 6.30
C SER A 34 -28.15 11.51 7.32
N THR A 35 -28.22 12.79 6.92
CA THR A 35 -27.91 13.92 7.79
C THR A 35 -28.89 15.08 7.60
N ARG A 36 -28.81 16.05 8.52
CA ARG A 36 -29.52 17.34 8.44
C ARG A 36 -28.64 18.46 8.98
N LEU A 37 -28.63 19.61 8.32
CA LEU A 37 -27.93 20.82 8.75
C LEU A 37 -28.87 21.79 9.47
N CYS A 38 -28.43 22.33 10.62
CA CYS A 38 -29.14 23.38 11.34
C CYS A 38 -28.89 24.76 10.69
N GLN A 39 -29.93 25.36 10.11
CA GLN A 39 -29.85 26.65 9.43
C GLN A 39 -29.93 27.84 10.41
N LYS A 40 -29.53 29.04 9.96
CA LYS A 40 -29.63 30.28 10.78
C LYS A 40 -31.05 30.58 11.24
N SER A 41 -32.04 30.12 10.48
CA SER A 41 -33.47 30.19 10.81
C SER A 41 -33.91 29.29 11.96
N GLY A 42 -33.03 28.43 12.48
CA GLY A 42 -33.37 27.41 13.48
C GLY A 42 -34.10 26.19 12.89
N THR A 43 -34.11 26.04 11.56
CA THR A 43 -34.74 24.92 10.85
C THR A 43 -33.70 23.93 10.33
N TRP A 44 -34.09 22.66 10.22
CA TRP A 44 -33.26 21.61 9.64
C TRP A 44 -33.35 21.60 8.11
N SER A 45 -32.23 21.37 7.44
CA SER A 45 -32.14 21.17 5.99
C SER A 45 -31.46 19.82 5.67
N PRO A 46 -32.11 18.91 4.94
CA PRO A 46 -33.51 18.98 4.51
C PRO A 46 -34.47 18.99 5.73
N PRO A 47 -35.70 19.51 5.60
CA PRO A 47 -36.68 19.50 6.69
C PRO A 47 -37.18 18.08 6.99
N PRO A 48 -37.59 17.77 8.23
CA PRO A 48 -38.15 16.47 8.58
C PRO A 48 -39.40 16.16 7.75
N HIS A 49 -39.44 15.00 7.11
CA HIS A 49 -40.61 14.59 6.32
C HIS A 49 -41.75 14.14 7.24
N ILE A 50 -42.89 14.84 7.19
CA ILE A 50 -44.06 14.53 8.03
C ILE A 50 -44.67 13.17 7.67
N ARG A 51 -44.66 12.77 6.38
CA ARG A 51 -45.28 11.51 5.91
C ARG A 51 -44.32 10.32 5.86
N ARG A 52 -43.01 10.55 5.85
CA ARG A 52 -41.97 9.52 5.79
C ARG A 52 -41.08 9.68 7.02
N PRO A 53 -41.44 9.05 8.16
CA PRO A 53 -40.68 9.20 9.39
C PRO A 53 -39.26 8.65 9.20
N GLN A 54 -38.31 9.24 9.91
CA GLN A 54 -36.93 8.80 9.92
C GLN A 54 -36.85 7.40 10.54
N LYS A 55 -36.33 6.42 9.80
CA LYS A 55 -36.15 5.05 10.28
C LYS A 55 -34.97 4.35 9.61
N CYS A 56 -34.44 3.34 10.27
CA CYS A 56 -33.50 2.41 9.65
C CYS A 56 -34.23 1.45 8.71
N LYS A 57 -33.79 1.35 7.46
CA LYS A 57 -34.25 0.36 6.47
C LYS A 57 -33.13 -0.62 6.17
N MET A 58 -33.49 -1.87 5.89
CA MET A 58 -32.51 -2.88 5.46
C MET A 58 -31.88 -2.46 4.13
N ILE A 59 -30.59 -2.73 3.98
CA ILE A 59 -29.84 -2.48 2.74
C ILE A 59 -30.34 -3.42 1.64
N GLU A 60 -30.68 -2.83 0.50
CA GLU A 60 -31.16 -3.52 -0.69
C GLU A 60 -30.23 -3.21 -1.87
N CYS A 61 -30.04 -4.18 -2.76
CA CYS A 61 -29.32 -3.98 -4.01
C CYS A 61 -30.27 -3.54 -5.13
N PRO A 62 -29.78 -2.77 -6.13
CA PRO A 62 -30.60 -2.33 -7.26
C PRO A 62 -31.30 -3.51 -7.94
N ASN A 63 -32.50 -3.27 -8.46
CA ASN A 63 -33.29 -4.32 -9.09
C ASN A 63 -32.49 -5.01 -10.22
N PRO A 64 -32.19 -6.31 -10.14
CA PRO A 64 -31.39 -7.02 -11.13
C PRO A 64 -32.16 -7.34 -12.41
N LEU A 65 -33.48 -7.06 -12.48
CA LEU A 65 -34.38 -7.36 -13.60
C LEU A 65 -34.23 -6.41 -14.80
N VAL A 66 -33.05 -5.81 -14.97
CA VAL A 66 -32.72 -4.90 -16.08
C VAL A 66 -32.09 -5.67 -17.26
N LEU A 67 -31.83 -6.97 -17.11
CA LEU A 67 -31.26 -7.79 -18.18
C LEU A 67 -32.25 -7.93 -19.35
N GLU A 68 -31.92 -7.31 -20.48
CA GLU A 68 -32.61 -7.52 -21.75
C GLU A 68 -32.12 -8.81 -22.41
N SER A 69 -33.00 -9.49 -23.16
CA SER A 69 -32.67 -10.71 -23.92
C SER A 69 -32.09 -11.87 -23.09
N GLY A 70 -32.50 -11.99 -21.82
CA GLY A 70 -32.16 -13.09 -20.93
C GLY A 70 -33.14 -13.27 -19.77
N THR A 71 -32.84 -14.19 -18.87
CA THR A 71 -33.62 -14.45 -17.65
C THR A 71 -32.78 -14.23 -16.41
N VAL A 72 -33.45 -13.81 -15.34
CA VAL A 72 -32.87 -13.63 -14.00
C VAL A 72 -33.62 -14.55 -13.04
N SER A 73 -32.89 -15.29 -12.21
CA SER A 73 -33.48 -16.20 -11.21
C SER A 73 -32.75 -16.11 -9.86
N PRO A 74 -33.43 -16.15 -8.70
CA PRO A 74 -34.89 -16.11 -8.54
C PRO A 74 -35.43 -14.69 -8.71
N LEU A 75 -36.69 -14.56 -9.15
CA LEU A 75 -37.41 -13.30 -9.19
C LEU A 75 -37.91 -12.93 -7.78
N GLN A 76 -37.55 -11.74 -7.30
CA GLN A 76 -38.01 -11.20 -6.02
C GLN A 76 -38.42 -9.72 -6.20
N MET A 77 -39.29 -9.22 -5.32
CA MET A 77 -39.65 -7.80 -5.35
C MET A 77 -38.52 -6.89 -4.87
N GLN A 78 -37.69 -7.38 -3.95
CA GLN A 78 -36.53 -6.68 -3.39
C GLN A 78 -35.44 -7.71 -3.12
N TYR A 79 -34.18 -7.29 -3.21
CA TYR A 79 -33.02 -8.14 -3.01
C TYR A 79 -32.17 -7.55 -1.90
N PHE A 80 -32.07 -8.26 -0.78
CA PHE A 80 -31.29 -7.89 0.39
C PHE A 80 -29.92 -8.55 0.38
N VAL A 81 -29.04 -8.09 1.27
CA VAL A 81 -27.69 -8.63 1.47
C VAL A 81 -27.72 -10.16 1.55
N ASN A 82 -26.77 -10.81 0.87
CA ASN A 82 -26.62 -12.25 0.66
C ASN A 82 -27.64 -12.92 -0.28
N ASN A 83 -28.62 -12.21 -0.83
CA ASN A 83 -29.41 -12.77 -1.93
C ASN A 83 -28.54 -12.99 -3.17
N LYS A 84 -28.74 -14.13 -3.83
CA LYS A 84 -27.98 -14.55 -5.01
C LYS A 84 -28.90 -14.62 -6.23
N THR A 85 -28.46 -14.04 -7.34
CA THR A 85 -29.12 -14.11 -8.64
C THR A 85 -28.24 -14.82 -9.65
N THR A 86 -28.87 -15.50 -10.60
CA THR A 86 -28.24 -16.17 -11.74
C THR A 86 -28.84 -15.66 -13.04
N TYR A 87 -28.01 -15.52 -14.07
CA TYR A 87 -28.33 -14.90 -15.34
C TYR A 87 -28.09 -15.87 -16.49
N GLU A 88 -29.05 -15.96 -17.41
CA GLU A 88 -28.98 -16.82 -18.58
C GLU A 88 -29.51 -16.08 -19.81
N CYS A 89 -28.79 -16.11 -20.92
CA CYS A 89 -29.20 -15.43 -22.15
C CYS A 89 -30.14 -16.30 -22.99
N TYR A 90 -31.06 -15.65 -23.72
CA TYR A 90 -31.88 -16.36 -24.71
C TYR A 90 -31.03 -16.90 -25.86
N SER A 91 -31.56 -17.89 -26.58
CA SER A 91 -30.87 -18.50 -27.72
C SER A 91 -30.43 -17.47 -28.76
N GLY A 92 -29.18 -17.56 -29.22
CA GLY A 92 -28.56 -16.62 -30.15
C GLY A 92 -27.85 -15.43 -29.50
N TYR A 93 -27.94 -15.27 -28.18
CA TYR A 93 -27.24 -14.23 -27.42
C TYR A 93 -26.11 -14.84 -26.60
N THR A 94 -25.02 -14.10 -26.45
CA THR A 94 -23.88 -14.50 -25.59
C THR A 94 -23.87 -13.66 -24.32
N LEU A 95 -23.68 -14.31 -23.17
CA LEU A 95 -23.55 -13.63 -21.87
C LEU A 95 -22.17 -12.99 -21.75
N CYS A 96 -22.14 -11.69 -21.47
CA CYS A 96 -20.98 -10.96 -21.02
C CYS A 96 -21.20 -10.53 -19.56
N GLY A 97 -20.17 -10.63 -18.72
CA GLY A 97 -20.25 -10.34 -17.27
C GLY A 97 -20.45 -11.58 -16.40
N SER A 98 -20.87 -11.40 -15.14
CA SER A 98 -20.99 -12.49 -14.18
C SER A 98 -22.31 -13.26 -14.34
N SER A 99 -22.22 -14.58 -14.57
CA SER A 99 -23.40 -15.47 -14.64
C SER A 99 -24.13 -15.66 -13.32
N SER A 100 -23.52 -15.24 -12.21
CA SER A 100 -24.18 -15.15 -10.92
C SER A 100 -23.63 -13.99 -10.10
N ARG A 101 -24.51 -13.29 -9.38
CA ARG A 101 -24.17 -12.15 -8.52
C ARG A 101 -24.80 -12.32 -7.15
N VAL A 102 -24.16 -11.76 -6.14
CA VAL A 102 -24.61 -11.77 -4.75
C VAL A 102 -24.72 -10.32 -4.27
N CYS A 103 -25.81 -9.98 -3.59
CA CYS A 103 -25.99 -8.66 -2.99
C CYS A 103 -25.08 -8.51 -1.78
N GLN A 104 -24.21 -7.50 -1.79
CA GLN A 104 -23.17 -7.27 -0.80
C GLN A 104 -23.61 -6.24 0.26
N PRO A 105 -22.96 -6.21 1.45
CA PRO A 105 -23.31 -5.27 2.52
C PRO A 105 -23.21 -3.78 2.16
N ASN A 106 -22.47 -3.42 1.10
CA ASN A 106 -22.37 -2.06 0.58
C ASN A 106 -23.55 -1.68 -0.35
N GLY A 107 -24.55 -2.55 -0.50
CA GLY A 107 -25.71 -2.32 -1.37
C GLY A 107 -25.41 -2.50 -2.86
N LYS A 108 -24.30 -3.18 -3.21
CA LYS A 108 -23.93 -3.49 -4.60
C LYS A 108 -24.03 -4.98 -4.89
N TRP A 109 -24.20 -5.29 -6.17
CA TRP A 109 -24.08 -6.67 -6.65
C TRP A 109 -22.62 -7.02 -6.93
N SER A 110 -22.17 -8.18 -6.45
CA SER A 110 -20.83 -8.70 -6.73
C SER A 110 -20.60 -8.95 -8.23
N GLY A 111 -19.35 -8.89 -8.67
CA GLY A 111 -18.97 -9.22 -10.05
C GLY A 111 -19.48 -8.23 -11.10
N GLY A 112 -19.17 -8.49 -12.37
CA GLY A 112 -19.50 -7.61 -13.49
C GLY A 112 -20.97 -7.68 -13.91
N THR A 113 -21.50 -6.58 -14.43
CA THR A 113 -22.89 -6.48 -14.89
C THR A 113 -23.17 -7.46 -16.03
N PRO A 114 -24.21 -8.31 -15.93
CA PRO A 114 -24.54 -9.30 -16.95
C PRO A 114 -25.27 -8.62 -18.12
N ILE A 115 -24.83 -8.90 -19.34
CA ILE A 115 -25.40 -8.36 -20.59
C ILE A 115 -25.52 -9.50 -21.60
N CYS A 116 -26.68 -9.63 -22.23
CA CYS A 116 -26.91 -10.57 -23.33
C CYS A 116 -26.80 -9.83 -24.67
N ARG A 117 -25.76 -10.14 -25.45
CA ARG A 117 -25.43 -9.39 -26.68
C ARG A 117 -25.77 -10.14 -27.97
N HIS A 118 -26.19 -9.37 -28.99
CA HIS A 118 -26.26 -9.75 -30.40
C HIS A 118 -25.79 -8.57 -31.32
N ASP A 119 -24.47 -8.51 -31.62
CA ASP A 119 -23.76 -7.53 -32.49
C ASP A 119 -23.84 -6.00 -32.21
N TYR A 120 -22.90 -5.25 -32.81
CA TYR A 120 -22.40 -3.90 -32.46
C TYR A 120 -23.42 -2.78 -32.28
N ASP A 121 -23.85 -2.55 -31.03
CA ASP A 121 -24.75 -1.46 -30.66
C ASP A 121 -24.13 -0.49 -29.64
N LYS A 122 -24.48 0.79 -29.81
CA LYS A 122 -24.33 1.83 -28.78
C LYS A 122 -25.40 1.61 -27.72
N VAL A 123 -24.99 1.48 -26.46
CA VAL A 123 -25.90 1.29 -25.33
C VAL A 123 -25.99 2.58 -24.51
N THR A 124 -27.19 2.88 -24.02
CA THR A 124 -27.46 4.03 -23.13
C THR A 124 -28.02 3.52 -21.82
N TYR A 125 -27.43 3.95 -20.71
CA TYR A 125 -27.78 3.52 -19.37
C TYR A 125 -28.64 4.56 -18.66
N ARG A 126 -29.55 4.06 -17.83
CA ARG A 126 -30.39 4.87 -16.93
C ARG A 126 -30.57 4.09 -15.63
N CYS A 127 -30.67 4.82 -14.52
CA CYS A 127 -31.03 4.24 -13.23
C CYS A 127 -32.52 4.48 -12.94
N ASP A 128 -33.10 3.60 -12.13
CA ASP A 128 -34.46 3.77 -11.62
C ASP A 128 -34.55 5.01 -10.69
N GLU A 129 -35.77 5.49 -10.46
CA GLU A 129 -36.04 6.69 -9.68
C GLU A 129 -35.44 6.58 -8.25
N GLY A 130 -34.60 7.57 -7.87
CA GLY A 130 -33.94 7.62 -6.57
C GLY A 130 -32.55 6.97 -6.51
N LEU A 131 -32.02 6.49 -7.64
CA LEU A 131 -30.63 6.04 -7.78
C LEU A 131 -29.84 6.99 -8.69
N ASN A 132 -28.55 7.15 -8.38
CA ASN A 132 -27.62 7.97 -9.14
C ASN A 132 -26.78 7.09 -10.08
N LEU A 133 -26.67 7.48 -11.34
CA LEU A 133 -25.82 6.79 -12.31
C LEU A 133 -24.37 7.25 -12.12
N VAL A 134 -23.48 6.33 -11.76
CA VAL A 134 -22.04 6.53 -11.65
C VAL A 134 -21.34 5.86 -12.82
N GLY A 135 -20.45 6.57 -13.52
CA GLY A 135 -19.70 6.05 -14.67
C GLY A 135 -20.27 6.51 -16.01
N SER A 136 -20.06 5.74 -17.07
CA SER A 136 -20.44 6.17 -18.43
C SER A 136 -21.94 5.96 -18.72
N LYS A 137 -22.65 7.07 -18.96
CA LYS A 137 -24.06 7.06 -19.38
C LYS A 137 -24.29 6.39 -20.74
N GLU A 138 -23.31 6.48 -21.63
CA GLU A 138 -23.36 5.87 -22.96
C GLU A 138 -22.04 5.12 -23.18
N ARG A 139 -22.11 3.92 -23.76
CA ARG A 139 -20.94 3.13 -24.13
C ARG A 139 -21.11 2.59 -25.55
N VAL A 140 -20.00 2.53 -26.28
CA VAL A 140 -19.93 2.02 -27.65
C VAL A 140 -18.95 0.86 -27.68
N CYS A 141 -19.34 -0.26 -28.27
CA CYS A 141 -18.45 -1.38 -28.49
C CYS A 141 -17.51 -1.03 -29.64
N GLN A 142 -16.21 -0.91 -29.35
CA GLN A 142 -15.16 -0.66 -30.34
C GLN A 142 -14.88 -1.91 -31.18
N GLU A 143 -14.20 -1.73 -32.32
CA GLU A 143 -13.74 -2.84 -33.19
C GLU A 143 -12.78 -3.80 -32.48
N SER A 144 -12.09 -3.32 -31.44
CA SER A 144 -11.24 -4.11 -30.53
C SER A 144 -12.03 -5.10 -29.66
N GLY A 145 -13.37 -5.01 -29.65
CA GLY A 145 -14.23 -5.78 -28.74
C GLY A 145 -14.30 -5.20 -27.32
N GLN A 146 -13.71 -4.03 -27.06
CA GLN A 146 -13.78 -3.31 -25.78
C GLN A 146 -14.85 -2.21 -25.78
N TRP A 147 -15.41 -1.91 -24.62
CA TRP A 147 -16.38 -0.83 -24.45
C TRP A 147 -15.68 0.50 -24.16
N THR A 148 -16.14 1.57 -24.80
CA THR A 148 -15.74 2.94 -24.43
C THR A 148 -16.21 3.29 -23.01
N GLY A 149 -15.47 4.15 -22.33
CA GLY A 149 -15.75 4.66 -21.00
C GLY A 149 -15.71 3.62 -19.88
N THR A 150 -16.30 3.98 -18.75
CA THR A 150 -16.28 3.22 -17.49
C THR A 150 -17.55 2.40 -17.32
N GLU A 151 -17.49 1.28 -16.60
CA GLU A 151 -18.69 0.48 -16.33
C GLU A 151 -19.69 1.28 -15.47
N PRO A 152 -20.93 1.49 -15.95
CA PRO A 152 -21.93 2.25 -15.21
C PRO A 152 -22.46 1.45 -14.02
N LYS A 153 -22.62 2.13 -12.90
CA LYS A 153 -23.12 1.60 -11.63
C LYS A 153 -24.27 2.48 -11.16
N CYS A 154 -25.38 1.89 -10.71
CA CYS A 154 -26.46 2.65 -10.08
C CYS A 154 -26.28 2.64 -8.56
N TYR A 155 -25.99 3.79 -7.98
CA TYR A 155 -25.77 3.95 -6.54
C TYR A 155 -27.03 4.44 -5.85
N TYR A 156 -27.38 3.82 -4.73
CA TYR A 156 -28.26 4.47 -3.76
C TYR A 156 -27.47 5.53 -3.00
N LYS A 157 -28.18 6.45 -2.33
CA LYS A 157 -27.56 7.43 -1.43
C LYS A 157 -26.61 6.80 -0.40
N HIS A 158 -26.94 5.60 0.09
CA HIS A 158 -26.18 4.87 1.11
C HIS A 158 -25.14 3.88 0.56
N THR A 159 -25.03 3.75 -0.76
CA THR A 159 -24.02 2.89 -1.40
C THR A 159 -22.64 3.53 -1.27
N TYR A 160 -21.61 2.72 -1.05
CA TYR A 160 -20.21 3.15 -0.95
C TYR A 160 -19.26 2.14 -1.62
N ASP A 161 -18.10 2.61 -2.04
CA ASP A 161 -16.96 1.82 -2.48
C ASP A 161 -16.20 1.28 -1.28
N THR A 162 -15.91 -0.02 -1.29
CA THR A 162 -15.07 -0.61 -0.24
C THR A 162 -13.61 -0.22 -0.43
N ALA A 163 -12.84 -0.19 0.65
CA ALA A 163 -11.41 0.10 0.55
C ALA A 163 -10.66 -0.83 -0.43
N LEU A 164 -11.11 -2.09 -0.55
CA LEU A 164 -10.56 -3.03 -1.52
C LEU A 164 -10.89 -2.60 -2.96
N GLU A 165 -12.15 -2.26 -3.26
CA GLU A 165 -12.56 -1.78 -4.58
C GLU A 165 -11.78 -0.53 -5.01
N VAL A 166 -11.67 0.45 -4.09
CA VAL A 166 -10.87 1.66 -4.30
C VAL A 166 -9.41 1.29 -4.55
N THR A 167 -8.85 0.36 -3.76
CA THR A 167 -7.49 -0.12 -3.93
C THR A 167 -7.24 -0.75 -5.30
N GLU A 168 -8.12 -1.63 -5.79
CA GLU A 168 -7.88 -2.31 -7.07
C GLU A 168 -7.89 -1.32 -8.22
N ALA A 169 -8.82 -0.36 -8.20
CA ALA A 169 -8.99 0.61 -9.26
C ALA A 169 -7.95 1.75 -9.18
N PHE A 170 -7.92 2.49 -8.07
CA PHE A 170 -7.00 3.61 -7.90
C PHE A 170 -5.54 3.16 -7.81
N GLY A 171 -5.25 2.10 -7.04
CA GLY A 171 -3.89 1.57 -6.88
C GLY A 171 -3.28 1.07 -8.19
N SER A 172 -4.08 0.44 -9.06
CA SER A 172 -3.61 0.03 -10.39
C SER A 172 -3.38 1.23 -11.32
N ALA A 173 -4.29 2.19 -11.34
CA ALA A 173 -4.20 3.36 -12.23
C ALA A 173 -3.05 4.31 -11.82
N ILE A 174 -2.85 4.53 -10.51
CA ILE A 174 -1.73 5.35 -10.03
C ILE A 174 -0.39 4.66 -10.27
N ARG A 175 -0.34 3.31 -10.23
CA ARG A 175 0.87 2.55 -10.59
C ARG A 175 1.23 2.75 -12.05
N GLU A 176 0.26 2.70 -12.95
CA GLU A 176 0.47 2.97 -14.38
C GLU A 176 0.94 4.41 -14.61
N SER A 177 0.36 5.38 -13.90
CA SER A 177 0.79 6.79 -13.92
C SER A 177 2.25 6.96 -13.44
N LEU A 178 2.65 6.24 -12.39
CA LEU A 178 4.02 6.20 -11.88
C LEU A 178 4.99 5.53 -12.87
N GLN A 179 4.54 4.48 -13.56
CA GLN A 179 5.34 3.81 -14.62
C GLN A 179 5.52 4.70 -15.84
N LEU A 180 4.50 5.47 -16.25
CA LEU A 180 4.60 6.44 -17.35
C LEU A 180 5.54 7.60 -17.01
N ALA A 181 5.56 8.04 -15.74
CA ALA A 181 6.49 9.07 -15.27
C ALA A 181 7.94 8.59 -15.20
N ALA A 182 8.17 7.27 -15.10
CA ALA A 182 9.47 6.62 -15.05
C ALA A 182 9.49 5.34 -15.93
N PRO A 183 9.50 5.48 -17.27
CA PRO A 183 9.48 4.32 -18.15
C PRO A 183 10.71 3.45 -17.89
N ILE A 184 10.48 2.21 -17.47
CA ILE A 184 11.52 1.18 -17.41
C ILE A 184 11.73 0.74 -18.85
N ASP A 185 12.83 1.21 -19.45
CA ASP A 185 13.16 0.90 -20.83
C ASP A 185 13.48 -0.60 -20.97
N TYR A 186 12.58 -1.33 -21.63
CA TYR A 186 12.74 -2.74 -22.00
C TYR A 186 12.86 -2.86 -23.52
N THR A 187 13.74 -2.07 -24.16
CA THR A 187 14.13 -2.35 -25.55
C THR A 187 15.59 -2.00 -25.85
N ASP A 188 16.33 -3.06 -26.18
CA ASP A 188 17.54 -3.18 -27.01
C ASP A 188 18.93 -2.72 -26.54
N GLN A 189 19.79 -3.75 -26.46
CA GLN A 189 21.14 -3.91 -27.00
C GLN A 189 22.09 -2.69 -27.02
N GLU A 190 23.27 -2.93 -26.44
CA GLU A 190 24.49 -2.08 -26.48
C GLU A 190 24.43 -0.78 -25.68
N GLY A 191 24.68 -0.91 -24.38
CA GLY A 191 25.60 -0.05 -23.63
C GLY A 191 25.55 1.46 -23.91
N LYS A 192 24.47 2.14 -23.51
CA LYS A 192 24.50 3.57 -23.19
C LYS A 192 23.61 3.91 -22.00
N LYS A 193 24.29 4.03 -20.85
CA LYS A 193 24.16 5.11 -19.85
C LYS A 193 22.73 5.67 -19.68
N ILE A 194 21.99 5.08 -18.74
CA ILE A 194 20.80 5.71 -18.19
C ILE A 194 21.31 6.71 -17.14
N THR A 195 20.87 7.96 -17.27
CA THR A 195 21.01 9.01 -16.25
C THR A 195 19.67 9.11 -15.56
N VAL A 196 19.57 8.63 -14.32
CA VAL A 196 18.49 9.04 -13.41
C VAL A 196 18.79 10.44 -12.91
N ASP A 197 18.46 11.42 -13.74
CA ASP A 197 18.25 12.81 -13.32
C ASP A 197 16.83 13.25 -13.74
N LYS A 198 15.82 12.48 -13.32
CA LYS A 198 14.40 12.72 -13.65
C LYS A 198 13.48 12.66 -12.43
N ALA A 199 13.94 13.11 -11.27
CA ALA A 199 13.03 13.53 -10.21
C ALA A 199 12.21 14.73 -10.73
N GLY A 200 10.89 14.59 -10.93
CA GLY A 200 10.02 15.71 -11.34
C GLY A 200 9.18 15.52 -12.61
N LYS A 201 8.98 14.29 -13.08
CA LYS A 201 8.01 13.97 -14.14
C LYS A 201 6.61 13.64 -13.65
N LEU A 202 6.38 13.69 -12.33
CA LEU A 202 5.07 13.51 -11.73
C LEU A 202 4.80 14.65 -10.75
N ASN A 203 3.69 15.34 -10.97
CA ASN A 203 3.15 16.36 -10.09
C ASN A 203 1.85 15.84 -9.48
N ILE A 204 1.76 15.81 -8.15
CA ILE A 204 0.55 15.42 -7.44
C ILE A 204 -0.02 16.65 -6.74
N TYR A 205 -1.29 16.96 -7.04
CA TYR A 205 -2.04 18.04 -6.42
C TYR A 205 -3.10 17.42 -5.51
N ILE A 206 -3.01 17.64 -4.21
CA ILE A 206 -3.93 17.12 -3.21
C ILE A 206 -4.76 18.29 -2.68
N ALA A 207 -6.08 18.20 -2.83
CA ALA A 207 -7.03 19.19 -2.35
C ALA A 207 -8.03 18.55 -1.39
N MET A 208 -8.03 19.01 -0.15
CA MET A 208 -8.89 18.50 0.92
C MET A 208 -9.94 19.54 1.30
N ASP A 209 -11.21 19.15 1.24
CA ASP A 209 -12.32 19.99 1.66
C ASP A 209 -12.46 19.95 3.18
N ILE A 210 -12.40 21.12 3.80
CA ILE A 210 -12.39 21.32 5.27
C ILE A 210 -13.61 22.08 5.74
N SER A 211 -14.63 22.19 4.87
CA SER A 211 -15.89 22.81 5.25
C SER A 211 -16.57 22.02 6.37
N ASP A 212 -17.47 22.68 7.10
CA ASP A 212 -18.18 22.13 8.26
C ASP A 212 -18.91 20.77 8.02
N SER A 213 -18.95 20.25 6.79
CA SER A 213 -19.53 18.97 6.39
C SER A 213 -18.58 17.76 6.49
N ILE A 214 -17.30 17.94 6.81
CA ILE A 214 -16.27 16.89 6.75
C ILE A 214 -15.52 16.76 8.10
N GLU A 215 -15.22 15.53 8.51
CA GLU A 215 -14.31 15.21 9.64
C GLU A 215 -13.01 14.59 9.08
N GLU A 216 -11.84 14.96 9.63
CA GLU A 216 -10.51 14.76 9.03
C GLU A 216 -9.61 13.75 9.76
N ASP A 217 -8.73 13.10 8.98
CA ASP A 217 -7.29 12.94 9.26
C ASP A 217 -6.56 12.55 7.94
N HIS A 218 -5.22 12.31 7.96
CA HIS A 218 -4.44 11.38 7.09
C HIS A 218 -3.25 11.93 6.25
N SER A 219 -2.23 11.07 6.07
CA SER A 219 -0.91 11.31 5.43
C SER A 219 -0.61 10.36 4.24
N PHE A 220 0.43 10.68 3.44
CA PHE A 220 0.83 9.93 2.23
C PHE A 220 2.37 9.86 2.08
N ALA A 221 2.90 8.80 1.42
CA ALA A 221 4.34 8.63 1.16
C ALA A 221 4.65 8.22 -0.30
N VAL A 222 5.18 9.15 -1.11
CA VAL A 222 5.96 8.94 -2.35
C VAL A 222 6.87 10.18 -2.57
N SER A 223 7.82 10.22 -3.53
CA SER A 223 8.66 11.44 -3.83
C SER A 223 8.40 12.16 -5.18
N PRO A 224 7.16 12.57 -5.51
CA PRO A 224 6.80 13.51 -6.58
C PRO A 224 6.92 14.98 -6.12
N ASN A 225 6.61 15.93 -7.01
CA ASN A 225 6.37 17.31 -6.61
C ASN A 225 4.93 17.45 -6.11
N TYR A 226 4.74 18.15 -4.99
CA TYR A 226 3.45 18.24 -4.32
C TYR A 226 2.88 19.66 -4.33
N GLU A 227 1.60 19.79 -4.63
CA GLU A 227 0.75 20.88 -4.13
C GLU A 227 -0.20 20.27 -3.11
N ILE A 228 -0.23 20.76 -1.88
CA ILE A 228 -1.19 20.31 -0.86
C ILE A 228 -1.94 21.53 -0.36
N ILE A 229 -3.26 21.51 -0.60
CA ILE A 229 -4.17 22.59 -0.20
C ILE A 229 -5.37 22.04 0.58
N PHE A 230 -5.80 22.81 1.55
CA PHE A 230 -7.08 22.63 2.23
C PHE A 230 -8.02 23.77 1.80
N PHE A 231 -9.30 23.49 1.56
CA PHE A 231 -10.22 24.52 1.06
C PHE A 231 -11.60 24.49 1.72
N ALA A 232 -12.13 25.68 1.99
CA ALA A 232 -13.50 25.91 2.40
C ALA A 232 -14.02 27.14 1.65
N SER A 233 -14.25 28.27 2.33
CA SER A 233 -14.58 29.54 1.66
C SER A 233 -13.36 30.14 0.95
N ASP A 234 -12.19 29.94 1.56
CA ASP A 234 -10.86 30.31 1.08
C ASP A 234 -9.99 29.04 0.92
N VAL A 235 -8.82 29.19 0.32
CA VAL A 235 -7.81 28.12 0.17
C VAL A 235 -6.66 28.37 1.15
N LEU A 236 -6.24 27.31 1.86
CA LEU A 236 -5.07 27.25 2.71
C LEU A 236 -4.02 26.39 2.02
N GLU A 237 -2.88 27.00 1.71
CA GLU A 237 -1.76 26.32 1.07
C GLU A 237 -0.80 25.78 2.14
N VAL A 238 -0.53 24.48 2.11
CA VAL A 238 0.42 23.82 3.02
C VAL A 238 1.73 23.57 2.31
N VAL A 239 1.64 23.01 1.11
CA VAL A 239 2.80 22.71 0.28
C VAL A 239 2.59 23.31 -1.10
N ASN A 240 3.57 24.09 -1.56
CA ASN A 240 3.53 24.75 -2.85
C ASN A 240 4.44 24.04 -3.86
N ILE A 241 3.87 23.60 -4.97
CA ILE A 241 4.56 22.81 -5.99
C ILE A 241 5.65 23.60 -6.72
N ILE A 242 5.61 24.93 -6.63
CA ILE A 242 6.62 25.81 -7.20
C ILE A 242 7.94 25.72 -6.43
N ASP A 243 7.92 25.35 -5.16
CA ASP A 243 9.11 25.18 -4.30
C ASP A 243 9.97 23.97 -4.71
N PHE A 244 9.43 23.10 -5.56
CA PHE A 244 10.18 21.97 -6.12
C PHE A 244 10.98 22.33 -7.38
N SER A 245 11.00 23.62 -7.76
CA SER A 245 11.75 24.11 -8.91
C SER A 245 12.88 25.06 -8.50
N GLY A 246 14.06 24.93 -9.14
CA GLY A 246 15.24 25.75 -8.87
C GLY A 246 16.30 25.06 -7.98
N GLU A 247 17.34 25.80 -7.61
CA GLU A 247 18.52 25.28 -6.89
C GLU A 247 18.24 24.86 -5.44
N LYS A 248 17.15 25.33 -4.84
CA LYS A 248 16.70 24.98 -3.47
C LYS A 248 15.40 24.18 -3.52
N ARG A 249 15.46 23.03 -4.18
CA ARG A 249 14.32 22.12 -4.30
C ARG A 249 13.92 21.59 -2.92
N LYS A 250 12.62 21.65 -2.62
CA LYS A 250 12.02 21.09 -1.41
C LYS A 250 12.12 19.55 -1.37
N THR A 251 12.52 18.98 -0.23
CA THR A 251 12.63 17.52 -0.03
C THR A 251 11.33 16.94 0.55
N LEU A 252 11.17 15.61 0.50
CA LEU A 252 10.02 14.94 1.12
C LEU A 252 9.98 15.14 2.63
N GLU A 253 11.12 15.12 3.33
CA GLU A 253 11.18 15.44 4.77
C GLU A 253 10.61 16.84 5.05
N GLN A 254 10.96 17.83 4.25
CA GLN A 254 10.43 19.19 4.42
C GLN A 254 8.93 19.29 4.15
N VAL A 255 8.41 18.44 3.26
CA VAL A 255 6.96 18.34 2.99
C VAL A 255 6.24 17.72 4.20
N LEU A 256 6.82 16.67 4.80
CA LEU A 256 6.28 16.04 6.01
C LEU A 256 6.33 17.02 7.19
N ASP A 257 7.44 17.75 7.35
CA ASP A 257 7.57 18.79 8.38
C ASP A 257 6.49 19.88 8.22
N ASP A 258 6.21 20.33 6.99
CA ASP A 258 5.16 21.33 6.76
C ASP A 258 3.77 20.81 7.12
N LEU A 259 3.50 19.52 6.84
CA LEU A 259 2.24 18.87 7.20
C LEU A 259 2.10 18.73 8.72
N ASP A 260 3.15 18.24 9.41
CA ASP A 260 3.14 18.04 10.86
C ASP A 260 3.01 19.35 11.63
N ASN A 261 3.57 20.45 11.09
CA ASN A 261 3.49 21.77 11.70
C ASN A 261 2.25 22.58 11.27
N PHE A 262 1.47 22.09 10.31
CA PHE A 262 0.27 22.79 9.85
C PHE A 262 -0.82 22.72 10.91
N ASN A 263 -1.26 23.90 11.39
CA ASN A 263 -2.38 24.00 12.31
C ASN A 263 -3.48 24.87 11.70
N TYR A 264 -4.65 24.28 11.61
CA TYR A 264 -5.83 24.85 10.98
C TYR A 264 -6.59 25.87 11.86
N GLY A 265 -6.41 25.82 13.19
CA GLY A 265 -7.07 26.72 14.15
C GLY A 265 -8.60 26.66 14.18
N ASP A 266 -9.24 27.37 15.12
CA ASP A 266 -10.70 27.45 15.22
C ASP A 266 -11.26 28.47 14.21
N ARG A 267 -11.73 28.02 13.04
CA ARG A 267 -12.46 28.86 12.05
C ARG A 267 -13.88 28.37 11.84
N GLU A 268 -14.86 29.28 11.79
CA GLU A 268 -16.25 28.97 11.39
C GLU A 268 -16.35 28.89 9.86
N ASN A 269 -16.08 27.72 9.28
CA ASN A 269 -15.98 27.54 7.84
C ASN A 269 -17.27 26.97 7.24
N VAL A 270 -18.20 27.87 6.92
CA VAL A 270 -19.57 27.52 6.49
C VAL A 270 -19.75 27.47 4.97
N GLY A 271 -18.73 27.81 4.18
CA GLY A 271 -18.79 27.85 2.72
C GLY A 271 -17.81 26.87 2.06
N THR A 272 -18.20 26.35 0.90
CA THR A 272 -17.44 25.35 0.13
C THR A 272 -17.18 25.88 -1.28
N ASN A 273 -15.94 26.26 -1.56
CA ASN A 273 -15.48 26.95 -2.77
C ASN A 273 -14.56 26.05 -3.62
N LEU A 274 -15.10 24.92 -4.08
CA LEU A 274 -14.36 23.92 -4.86
C LEU A 274 -13.71 24.53 -6.13
N ASN A 275 -14.36 25.50 -6.77
CA ASN A 275 -13.80 26.16 -7.96
C ASN A 275 -12.53 26.97 -7.64
N LEU A 276 -12.39 27.53 -6.43
CA LEU A 276 -11.18 28.25 -6.03
C LEU A 276 -9.99 27.30 -5.87
N ALA A 277 -10.20 26.08 -5.37
CA ALA A 277 -9.16 25.06 -5.32
C ALA A 277 -8.64 24.71 -6.72
N PHE A 278 -9.53 24.45 -7.69
CA PHE A 278 -9.13 24.23 -9.08
C PHE A 278 -8.43 25.43 -9.71
N LYS A 279 -8.88 26.67 -9.43
CA LYS A 279 -8.21 27.89 -9.93
C LYS A 279 -6.80 28.02 -9.40
N THR A 280 -6.59 27.72 -8.12
CA THR A 280 -5.26 27.74 -7.48
C THR A 280 -4.33 26.77 -8.20
N ILE A 281 -4.76 25.53 -8.43
CA ILE A 281 -3.98 24.54 -9.19
C ILE A 281 -3.70 25.00 -10.63
N LEU A 282 -4.70 25.56 -11.31
CA LEU A 282 -4.55 26.07 -12.67
C LEU A 282 -3.50 27.21 -12.74
N GLU A 283 -3.48 28.10 -11.76
CA GLU A 283 -2.47 29.16 -11.65
C GLU A 283 -1.07 28.59 -11.45
N ARG A 284 -0.91 27.57 -10.59
CA ARG A 284 0.38 26.88 -10.38
C ARG A 284 0.88 26.20 -11.66
N MET A 285 -0.01 25.50 -12.37
CA MET A 285 0.30 24.89 -13.67
C MET A 285 0.73 25.93 -14.71
N ALA A 286 0.05 27.08 -14.76
CA ALA A 286 0.40 28.16 -15.67
C ALA A 286 1.82 28.71 -15.39
N ILE A 287 2.18 28.88 -14.11
CA ILE A 287 3.54 29.29 -13.72
C ILE A 287 4.58 28.25 -14.12
N GLN A 288 4.33 26.95 -13.86
CA GLN A 288 5.25 25.88 -14.25
C GLN A 288 5.47 25.82 -15.77
N LYS A 289 4.38 25.90 -16.54
CA LYS A 289 4.41 25.95 -17.99
C LYS A 289 5.20 27.17 -18.51
N GLN A 290 5.03 28.34 -17.88
CA GLN A 290 5.77 29.55 -18.22
C GLN A 290 7.27 29.41 -17.91
N ARG A 291 7.64 28.77 -16.81
CA ARG A 291 9.04 28.57 -16.41
C ARG A 291 9.78 27.61 -17.34
N ASN A 292 9.14 26.49 -17.70
CA ASN A 292 9.73 25.49 -18.57
C ASN A 292 8.66 24.67 -19.29
N GLU A 293 8.23 25.15 -20.46
CA GLU A 293 7.19 24.50 -21.27
C GLU A 293 7.59 23.10 -21.74
N THR A 294 8.87 22.89 -22.07
CA THR A 294 9.39 21.59 -22.55
C THR A 294 9.31 20.55 -21.44
N LEU A 295 9.75 20.89 -20.23
CA LEU A 295 9.62 19.99 -19.08
C LEU A 295 8.15 19.75 -18.72
N PHE A 296 7.32 20.79 -18.73
CA PHE A 296 5.88 20.68 -18.46
C PHE A 296 5.18 19.71 -19.44
N LYS A 297 5.62 19.65 -20.71
CA LYS A 297 5.09 18.66 -21.67
C LYS A 297 5.40 17.21 -21.27
N GLU A 298 6.51 16.98 -20.59
CA GLU A 298 6.95 15.64 -20.15
C GLU A 298 6.43 15.25 -18.76
N VAL A 299 5.79 16.16 -18.04
CA VAL A 299 5.26 15.92 -16.69
C VAL A 299 3.85 15.36 -16.75
N HIS A 300 3.63 14.28 -16.03
CA HIS A 300 2.32 13.73 -15.71
C HIS A 300 1.74 14.50 -14.51
N HIS A 301 0.50 14.97 -14.64
CA HIS A 301 -0.24 15.66 -13.58
C HIS A 301 -1.36 14.79 -13.02
N VAL A 302 -1.34 14.57 -11.71
CA VAL A 302 -2.39 13.83 -10.98
C VAL A 302 -3.03 14.76 -9.95
N LEU A 303 -4.34 14.97 -10.06
CA LEU A 303 -5.13 15.76 -9.13
C LEU A 303 -5.96 14.79 -8.28
N ILE A 304 -5.90 14.94 -6.96
CA ILE A 304 -6.63 14.13 -5.99
C ILE A 304 -7.44 15.06 -5.11
N PHE A 305 -8.76 14.94 -5.19
CA PHE A 305 -9.70 15.77 -4.43
C PHE A 305 -10.48 14.91 -3.44
N PHE A 306 -10.61 15.41 -2.21
CA PHE A 306 -11.51 14.88 -1.19
C PHE A 306 -12.60 15.92 -0.92
N THR A 307 -13.83 15.66 -1.36
CA THR A 307 -14.96 16.58 -1.19
C THR A 307 -16.29 15.84 -1.20
N ASP A 308 -17.31 16.42 -0.58
CA ASP A 308 -18.70 15.95 -0.68
C ASP A 308 -19.40 16.45 -1.96
N GLY A 309 -18.78 17.38 -2.70
CA GLY A 309 -19.34 17.99 -3.91
C GLY A 309 -20.37 19.10 -3.64
N ALA A 310 -20.62 19.46 -2.38
CA ALA A 310 -21.64 20.42 -1.96
C ALA A 310 -21.21 21.89 -2.13
N TYR A 311 -20.54 22.23 -3.23
CA TYR A 311 -20.00 23.57 -3.43
C TYR A 311 -21.13 24.62 -3.57
N ASN A 312 -20.97 25.73 -2.85
CA ASN A 312 -21.95 26.82 -2.79
C ASN A 312 -21.33 28.21 -3.05
N MET A 313 -20.02 28.25 -3.31
CA MET A 313 -19.24 29.46 -3.58
C MET A 313 -18.36 29.28 -4.82
N GLY A 314 -17.93 30.39 -5.42
CA GLY A 314 -16.95 30.40 -6.52
C GLY A 314 -17.49 30.02 -7.90
N GLY A 315 -18.76 29.64 -8.01
CA GLY A 315 -19.39 29.22 -9.27
C GLY A 315 -19.02 27.79 -9.67
N ARG A 316 -19.36 27.42 -10.91
CA ARG A 316 -19.23 26.06 -11.45
C ARG A 316 -17.76 25.68 -11.71
N PRO A 317 -17.22 24.60 -11.09
CA PRO A 317 -15.84 24.15 -11.29
C PRO A 317 -15.55 23.55 -12.67
N GLU A 318 -16.57 23.09 -13.40
CA GLU A 318 -16.45 22.42 -14.70
C GLU A 318 -15.66 23.26 -15.73
N ASP A 319 -15.90 24.58 -15.76
CA ASP A 319 -15.21 25.50 -16.67
C ASP A 319 -13.71 25.61 -16.36
N THR A 320 -13.32 25.50 -15.09
CA THR A 320 -11.92 25.56 -14.67
C THR A 320 -11.23 24.23 -14.95
N VAL A 321 -11.91 23.11 -14.72
CA VAL A 321 -11.40 21.77 -15.09
C VAL A 321 -11.16 21.67 -16.59
N ALA A 322 -12.06 22.22 -17.42
CA ALA A 322 -11.86 22.29 -18.87
C ALA A 322 -10.57 23.04 -19.24
N LYS A 323 -10.30 24.18 -18.58
CA LYS A 323 -9.05 24.95 -18.78
C LYS A 323 -7.81 24.19 -18.32
N ILE A 324 -7.88 23.42 -17.24
CA ILE A 324 -6.78 22.55 -16.78
C ILE A 324 -6.47 21.52 -17.87
N ARG A 325 -7.50 20.84 -18.41
CA ARG A 325 -7.35 19.88 -19.51
C ARG A 325 -6.70 20.53 -20.73
N GLU A 326 -7.20 21.69 -21.16
CA GLU A 326 -6.62 22.45 -22.28
C GLU A 326 -5.16 22.83 -22.04
N THR A 327 -4.81 23.20 -20.81
CA THR A 327 -3.45 23.61 -20.42
C THR A 327 -2.45 22.47 -20.56
N VAL A 328 -2.84 21.25 -20.16
CA VAL A 328 -1.99 20.04 -20.20
C VAL A 328 -1.95 19.39 -21.59
N ILE A 329 -3.09 19.36 -22.29
CA ILE A 329 -3.25 18.70 -23.59
C ILE A 329 -2.67 19.54 -24.76
N MET A 330 -2.53 20.87 -24.59
CA MET A 330 -1.83 21.77 -25.53
C MET A 330 -2.28 21.66 -27.01
N ASN A 331 -3.60 21.54 -27.26
CA ASN A 331 -4.20 21.46 -28.60
C ASN A 331 -3.90 20.19 -29.44
N THR A 332 -3.23 19.18 -28.89
CA THR A 332 -3.01 17.86 -29.53
C THR A 332 -3.81 16.79 -28.78
N LYS A 333 -5.06 16.57 -29.21
CA LYS A 333 -6.10 15.91 -28.41
C LYS A 333 -5.89 14.41 -28.11
N GLU A 334 -5.26 13.65 -29.01
CA GLU A 334 -5.32 12.17 -28.94
C GLU A 334 -4.10 11.50 -28.28
N GLU A 335 -2.93 12.15 -28.21
CA GLU A 335 -1.71 11.53 -27.62
C GLU A 335 -1.43 11.96 -26.17
N ARG A 336 -2.01 13.07 -25.71
CA ARG A 336 -1.67 13.72 -24.43
C ARG A 336 -2.71 13.58 -23.31
N ASP A 337 -3.84 12.95 -23.58
CA ASP A 337 -4.89 12.73 -22.56
C ASP A 337 -4.37 11.88 -21.38
N GLN A 338 -3.40 10.99 -21.64
CA GLN A 338 -2.71 10.16 -20.65
C GLN A 338 -1.82 10.91 -19.64
N TYR A 339 -1.62 12.24 -19.80
CA TYR A 339 -0.76 13.04 -18.92
C TYR A 339 -1.54 13.82 -17.85
N LEU A 340 -2.85 13.61 -17.77
CA LEU A 340 -3.71 14.25 -16.77
C LEU A 340 -4.73 13.26 -16.20
N ASP A 341 -4.64 13.05 -14.90
CA ASP A 341 -5.60 12.25 -14.14
C ASP A 341 -6.21 13.08 -13.02
N ILE A 342 -7.54 13.15 -12.98
CA ILE A 342 -8.31 13.87 -11.95
C ILE A 342 -9.17 12.85 -11.21
N TYR A 343 -8.76 12.53 -9.98
CA TYR A 343 -9.47 11.66 -9.05
C TYR A 343 -10.26 12.49 -8.05
N VAL A 344 -11.51 12.07 -7.80
CA VAL A 344 -12.31 12.62 -6.71
C VAL A 344 -12.78 11.49 -5.81
N PHE A 345 -12.46 11.62 -4.52
CA PHE A 345 -12.93 10.79 -3.43
C PHE A 345 -14.08 11.53 -2.74
N GLY A 346 -15.30 11.03 -2.94
CA GLY A 346 -16.49 11.48 -2.24
C GLY A 346 -16.36 11.16 -0.75
N VAL A 347 -16.16 12.20 0.06
CA VAL A 347 -16.08 12.11 1.53
C VAL A 347 -17.25 12.86 2.15
N GLY A 348 -17.60 12.49 3.38
CA GLY A 348 -18.72 13.10 4.09
C GLY A 348 -20.03 12.33 3.93
N SER A 349 -21.02 12.80 4.69
CA SER A 349 -22.25 12.06 4.97
C SER A 349 -23.35 12.20 3.92
N GLU A 350 -23.31 13.25 3.09
CA GLU A 350 -24.17 13.46 1.93
C GLU A 350 -23.32 13.92 0.74
N ILE A 351 -23.13 13.01 -0.23
CA ILE A 351 -22.25 13.23 -1.39
C ILE A 351 -23.09 13.54 -2.63
N PHE A 352 -22.72 14.61 -3.35
CA PHE A 352 -23.38 15.11 -4.55
C PHE A 352 -22.76 14.49 -5.80
N ASP A 353 -23.09 13.21 -6.06
CA ASP A 353 -22.51 12.41 -7.16
C ASP A 353 -22.63 13.09 -8.54
N GLU A 354 -23.74 13.77 -8.83
CA GLU A 354 -24.00 14.43 -10.12
C GLU A 354 -23.10 15.65 -10.36
N ASP A 355 -22.70 16.32 -9.28
CA ASP A 355 -21.86 17.51 -9.32
C ASP A 355 -20.36 17.15 -9.38
N ILE A 356 -19.98 15.99 -8.82
CA ILE A 356 -18.59 15.49 -8.81
C ILE A 356 -18.23 14.82 -10.14
N GLN A 357 -19.11 13.97 -10.68
CA GLN A 357 -18.78 13.13 -11.83
C GLN A 357 -18.33 13.86 -13.10
N PRO A 358 -18.77 15.08 -13.41
CA PRO A 358 -18.23 15.87 -14.52
C PRO A 358 -16.77 16.31 -14.35
N LEU A 359 -16.26 16.32 -13.11
CA LEU A 359 -14.94 16.87 -12.77
C LEU A 359 -13.80 15.85 -12.94
N VAL A 360 -14.11 14.56 -12.82
CA VAL A 360 -13.11 13.47 -12.88
C VAL A 360 -12.67 13.15 -14.32
N THR A 361 -11.49 12.55 -14.47
CA THR A 361 -11.04 11.98 -15.75
C THR A 361 -12.00 10.89 -16.22
N LYS A 362 -12.17 10.74 -17.54
CA LYS A 362 -13.04 9.75 -18.17
C LYS A 362 -12.19 8.94 -19.14
N ARG A 363 -11.78 7.74 -18.75
CA ARG A 363 -11.03 6.80 -19.58
C ARG A 363 -11.73 5.45 -19.65
N ASP A 364 -11.38 4.69 -20.68
CA ASP A 364 -11.96 3.39 -20.92
C ASP A 364 -11.48 2.40 -19.86
N ASN A 365 -12.41 1.81 -19.10
CA ASN A 365 -12.14 0.83 -18.03
C ASN A 365 -11.29 1.33 -16.84
N GLU A 366 -11.20 2.64 -16.61
CA GLU A 366 -10.53 3.22 -15.43
C GLU A 366 -11.52 4.01 -14.56
N ASP A 367 -11.60 3.70 -13.27
CA ASP A 367 -12.43 4.46 -12.33
C ASP A 367 -11.63 5.66 -11.76
N HIS A 368 -12.18 6.87 -11.89
CA HIS A 368 -11.60 8.10 -11.32
C HIS A 368 -12.48 8.76 -10.25
N TYR A 369 -13.62 8.15 -9.93
CA TYR A 369 -14.52 8.58 -8.87
C TYR A 369 -14.75 7.45 -7.88
N PHE A 370 -14.56 7.75 -6.59
CA PHE A 370 -14.72 6.78 -5.51
C PHE A 370 -15.58 7.39 -4.41
N LYS A 371 -16.66 6.72 -4.03
CA LYS A 371 -17.53 7.13 -2.93
C LYS A 371 -17.13 6.41 -1.66
N LEU A 372 -16.52 7.11 -0.72
CA LEU A 372 -16.04 6.49 0.52
C LEU A 372 -17.20 6.26 1.49
N LYS A 373 -17.03 5.28 2.37
CA LYS A 373 -18.00 5.02 3.43
C LYS A 373 -17.98 6.19 4.42
N ASP A 374 -19.16 6.60 4.88
CA ASP A 374 -19.28 7.64 5.91
C ASP A 374 -18.52 7.23 7.20
N GLY A 375 -17.72 8.17 7.73
CA GLY A 375 -16.80 7.91 8.85
C GLY A 375 -15.66 6.93 8.55
N ALA A 376 -15.37 6.61 7.28
CA ALA A 376 -14.19 5.83 6.93
C ALA A 376 -12.93 6.60 7.29
N LYS A 377 -12.01 5.93 8.00
CA LYS A 377 -10.64 6.40 8.10
C LYS A 377 -9.99 6.23 6.72
N LEU A 378 -9.67 7.33 6.05
CA LEU A 378 -8.96 7.27 4.77
C LEU A 378 -7.62 6.55 4.92
N GLU A 379 -6.93 6.66 6.07
CA GLU A 379 -5.74 5.87 6.39
C GLU A 379 -5.98 4.38 6.19
N GLU A 380 -7.07 3.79 6.70
CA GLU A 380 -7.34 2.36 6.49
C GLU A 380 -7.55 2.02 5.00
N THR A 381 -8.07 2.97 4.22
CA THR A 381 -8.28 2.83 2.79
C THR A 381 -6.96 2.93 2.01
N PHE A 382 -6.10 3.89 2.37
CA PHE A 382 -4.80 4.09 1.75
C PHE A 382 -3.75 3.06 2.20
N ASP A 383 -3.81 2.60 3.44
CA ASP A 383 -3.04 1.45 3.93
C ASP A 383 -3.35 0.20 3.11
N LYS A 384 -4.64 -0.01 2.79
CA LYS A 384 -5.07 -1.09 1.90
C LYS A 384 -4.63 -0.87 0.46
N ILE A 385 -4.52 0.38 -0.02
CA ILE A 385 -3.95 0.69 -1.34
C ILE A 385 -2.52 0.15 -1.46
N ILE A 386 -1.77 0.15 -0.35
CA ILE A 386 -0.44 -0.50 -0.24
C ILE A 386 -0.61 -2.03 -0.05
N ASP A 387 -1.47 -2.70 -0.82
CA ASP A 387 -1.63 -4.16 -0.78
C ASP A 387 -0.45 -4.83 -1.49
N GLU A 388 0.42 -5.45 -0.71
CA GLU A 388 1.61 -6.21 -1.13
C GLU A 388 1.33 -7.26 -2.21
N SER A 389 0.11 -7.81 -2.26
CA SER A 389 -0.30 -8.78 -3.28
C SER A 389 -0.57 -8.16 -4.66
N LYS A 390 -0.66 -6.83 -4.73
CA LYS A 390 -0.93 -6.04 -5.96
C LYS A 390 0.22 -5.14 -6.38
N VAL A 391 1.15 -4.81 -5.46
CA VAL A 391 2.48 -4.24 -5.75
C VAL A 391 3.56 -5.32 -5.94
N VAL A 392 3.18 -6.47 -6.54
CA VAL A 392 4.08 -7.59 -6.85
C VAL A 392 5.32 -7.08 -7.59
N GLY A 393 6.48 -7.14 -6.91
CA GLY A 393 7.77 -6.68 -7.44
C GLY A 393 8.49 -5.64 -6.57
N LEU A 394 7.82 -5.02 -5.60
CA LEU A 394 8.46 -4.14 -4.60
C LEU A 394 8.88 -4.94 -3.36
N CYS A 395 10.17 -4.97 -3.03
CA CYS A 395 10.71 -5.67 -1.85
C CYS A 395 10.72 -4.78 -0.61
N GLY A 396 10.67 -5.36 0.60
CA GLY A 396 10.92 -4.61 1.84
C GLY A 396 9.84 -3.59 2.20
N LEU A 397 8.59 -3.85 1.82
CA LEU A 397 7.43 -3.12 2.35
C LEU A 397 6.95 -3.84 3.60
N HIS A 398 6.56 -3.07 4.61
CA HIS A 398 6.02 -3.61 5.87
C HIS A 398 5.02 -2.63 6.48
N ARG A 399 4.06 -3.13 7.26
CA ARG A 399 3.02 -2.31 7.92
C ARG A 399 3.15 -2.36 9.44
N ASN A 400 3.17 -1.21 10.10
CA ASN A 400 3.16 -1.10 11.56
C ASN A 400 1.71 -1.10 12.09
N TYR A 401 1.16 -2.27 12.39
CA TYR A 401 -0.19 -2.38 13.00
C TYR A 401 -0.17 -2.35 14.53
N ASP A 402 -1.16 -1.71 15.16
CA ASP A 402 -1.34 -1.60 16.62
C ASP A 402 -1.82 -2.88 17.34
N HIS A 403 -2.02 -4.01 16.65
CA HIS A 403 -2.55 -5.24 17.27
C HIS A 403 -1.69 -6.49 17.03
N ASP A 404 -1.32 -7.16 18.13
CA ASP A 404 -0.44 -8.34 18.16
C ASP A 404 -1.24 -9.66 18.18
N THR A 405 -1.60 -10.17 17.00
CA THR A 405 -2.08 -11.54 16.81
C THR A 405 -1.14 -12.31 15.87
N ALA A 406 -1.14 -13.64 15.92
CA ALA A 406 -0.30 -14.44 15.02
C ALA A 406 -0.62 -14.27 13.52
N ASP A 407 -1.76 -13.65 13.15
CA ASP A 407 -2.07 -13.26 11.77
C ASP A 407 -1.42 -11.93 11.38
N THR A 408 -1.13 -11.04 12.33
CA THR A 408 -0.54 -9.71 12.04
C THR A 408 0.96 -9.77 11.78
N ILE A 409 1.66 -10.83 12.22
CA ILE A 409 3.12 -10.97 12.03
C ILE A 409 3.50 -11.21 10.55
N ARG A 410 2.75 -12.02 9.79
CA ARG A 410 3.04 -12.18 8.34
C ARG A 410 2.77 -10.89 7.58
N VAL A 411 1.77 -10.12 8.00
CA VAL A 411 1.45 -8.82 7.38
C VAL A 411 2.47 -7.76 7.80
N ARG A 412 3.04 -7.86 9.01
CA ARG A 412 4.10 -6.97 9.51
C ARG A 412 5.49 -7.34 8.99
N TYR A 413 5.75 -8.61 8.68
CA TYR A 413 7.04 -9.10 8.16
C TYR A 413 6.83 -10.12 7.03
N PRO A 414 6.43 -9.66 5.83
CA PRO A 414 6.03 -10.52 4.72
C PRO A 414 7.11 -11.46 4.22
N TRP A 415 8.37 -11.09 4.41
CA TRP A 415 9.52 -11.89 3.99
C TRP A 415 9.81 -13.08 4.91
N MET A 416 9.25 -13.16 6.13
CA MET A 416 9.62 -14.19 7.10
C MET A 416 9.20 -15.61 6.66
N ALA A 417 10.14 -16.54 6.69
CA ALA A 417 9.91 -17.97 6.52
C ALA A 417 10.46 -18.77 7.70
N ARG A 418 9.79 -19.87 8.06
CA ARG A 418 10.29 -20.84 9.04
C ARG A 418 10.75 -22.11 8.35
N ILE A 419 11.91 -22.60 8.71
CA ILE A 419 12.52 -23.79 8.13
C ILE A 419 12.59 -24.87 9.21
N GLY A 420 11.87 -25.97 8.96
CA GLY A 420 11.91 -27.17 9.75
C GLY A 420 12.58 -28.29 8.97
N ILE A 421 13.50 -28.99 9.61
CA ILE A 421 14.19 -30.14 9.01
C ILE A 421 13.87 -31.36 9.85
N THR A 422 13.32 -32.39 9.21
CA THR A 422 13.04 -33.67 9.86
C THR A 422 14.25 -34.58 9.71
N HIS A 423 14.92 -34.88 10.83
CA HIS A 423 16.02 -35.84 10.86
C HIS A 423 15.52 -37.25 11.23
N GLU A 424 16.35 -38.27 10.97
CA GLU A 424 16.02 -39.69 11.18
C GLU A 424 15.81 -40.08 12.66
N ASP A 425 16.24 -39.23 13.58
CA ASP A 425 16.08 -39.36 15.04
C ASP A 425 14.85 -38.63 15.59
N GLU A 426 13.93 -38.19 14.72
CA GLU A 426 12.78 -37.33 15.04
C GLU A 426 13.17 -35.97 15.67
N SER A 427 14.45 -35.60 15.66
CA SER A 427 14.88 -34.26 16.06
C SER A 427 14.48 -33.24 15.00
N TYR A 428 13.95 -32.10 15.45
CA TYR A 428 13.54 -31.00 14.58
C TYR A 428 14.57 -29.89 14.64
N GLY A 429 15.37 -29.74 13.58
CA GLY A 429 16.13 -28.51 13.34
C GLY A 429 15.15 -27.38 13.03
N LYS A 430 15.22 -26.27 13.78
CA LYS A 430 14.39 -25.09 13.58
C LYS A 430 15.29 -23.90 13.26
N CYS A 431 15.13 -23.36 12.06
CA CYS A 431 15.76 -22.13 11.62
C CYS A 431 14.72 -21.17 11.05
N MET A 432 15.12 -19.91 10.89
CA MET A 432 14.38 -18.92 10.12
C MET A 432 14.98 -18.74 8.73
N GLY A 433 14.29 -17.99 7.88
CA GLY A 433 14.76 -17.57 6.56
C GLY A 433 13.97 -16.36 6.07
N SER A 434 14.43 -15.78 4.96
CA SER A 434 13.76 -14.66 4.28
C SER A 434 13.45 -14.96 2.83
N LEU A 435 12.25 -14.61 2.38
CA LEU A 435 11.84 -14.63 0.98
C LEU A 435 12.55 -13.50 0.23
N VAL A 436 13.35 -13.86 -0.78
CA VAL A 436 14.15 -12.91 -1.56
C VAL A 436 13.69 -12.79 -3.01
N THR A 437 13.05 -13.84 -3.52
CA THR A 437 12.35 -13.88 -4.82
C THR A 437 11.17 -14.85 -4.69
N PRO A 438 10.27 -14.96 -5.69
CA PRO A 438 9.19 -15.95 -5.68
C PRO A 438 9.65 -17.41 -5.59
N ARG A 439 10.95 -17.70 -5.80
CA ARG A 439 11.52 -19.06 -5.83
C ARG A 439 12.61 -19.34 -4.82
N PHE A 440 13.17 -18.32 -4.19
CA PHE A 440 14.35 -18.45 -3.33
C PHE A 440 14.07 -17.95 -1.92
N ILE A 441 14.58 -18.72 -0.95
CA ILE A 441 14.63 -18.36 0.46
C ILE A 441 16.11 -18.32 0.85
N LEU A 442 16.51 -17.19 1.45
CA LEU A 442 17.80 -17.03 2.07
C LEU A 442 17.75 -17.56 3.50
N THR A 443 18.71 -18.37 3.89
CA THR A 443 18.90 -18.85 5.28
C THR A 443 20.35 -19.25 5.53
N ALA A 444 20.69 -19.57 6.79
CA ALA A 444 22.02 -19.99 7.19
C ALA A 444 22.35 -21.42 6.73
N ALA A 445 23.60 -21.65 6.35
CA ALA A 445 24.05 -22.93 5.81
C ALA A 445 24.13 -24.00 6.90
N HIS A 446 24.52 -23.64 8.12
CA HIS A 446 24.65 -24.54 9.28
C HIS A 446 23.32 -25.13 9.75
N CYS A 447 22.19 -24.58 9.29
CA CYS A 447 20.88 -25.17 9.52
C CYS A 447 20.78 -26.58 8.93
N PHE A 448 21.58 -26.89 7.89
CA PHE A 448 21.52 -28.15 7.16
C PHE A 448 22.77 -29.00 7.38
N LYS A 449 22.59 -30.31 7.50
CA LYS A 449 23.67 -31.29 7.41
C LYS A 449 23.98 -31.59 5.95
N PHE A 450 25.23 -31.93 5.62
CA PHE A 450 25.61 -32.36 4.27
C PHE A 450 24.83 -33.57 3.74
N THR A 451 24.22 -34.35 4.63
CA THR A 451 23.37 -35.52 4.31
C THR A 451 21.90 -35.17 4.11
N ASP A 452 21.48 -33.93 4.41
CA ASP A 452 20.08 -33.54 4.28
C ASP A 452 19.71 -33.31 2.82
N THR A 453 18.55 -33.85 2.45
CA THR A 453 18.00 -33.74 1.09
C THR A 453 16.83 -32.76 1.07
N ALA A 454 16.61 -32.10 -0.06
CA ALA A 454 15.65 -30.99 -0.15
C ALA A 454 14.20 -31.38 0.19
N ASP A 455 13.82 -32.63 -0.05
CA ASP A 455 12.50 -33.19 0.26
C ASP A 455 12.20 -33.26 1.78
N LYS A 456 13.25 -33.32 2.61
CA LYS A 456 13.18 -33.31 4.08
C LYS A 456 13.02 -31.91 4.67
N ILE A 457 13.21 -30.87 3.85
CA ILE A 457 13.12 -29.47 4.27
C ILE A 457 11.67 -29.01 4.13
N LYS A 458 11.03 -28.69 5.26
CA LYS A 458 9.69 -28.10 5.33
C LYS A 458 9.78 -26.62 5.63
N ILE A 459 9.18 -25.82 4.76
CA ILE A 459 9.19 -24.37 4.86
C ILE A 459 7.77 -23.91 5.18
N LYS A 460 7.58 -23.24 6.32
CA LYS A 460 6.28 -22.67 6.71
C LYS A 460 6.27 -21.17 6.44
N ILE A 461 5.30 -20.70 5.67
CA ILE A 461 5.08 -19.28 5.34
C ILE A 461 3.67 -18.90 5.83
N GLY A 462 3.56 -18.23 6.98
CA GLY A 462 2.27 -17.97 7.62
C GLY A 462 1.58 -19.22 8.21
N LYS A 463 0.30 -19.10 8.58
CA LYS A 463 -0.41 -20.15 9.36
C LYS A 463 -0.67 -21.44 8.57
N ASN A 464 -1.02 -21.36 7.28
CA ASN A 464 -1.56 -22.49 6.51
C ASN A 464 -0.75 -22.88 5.27
N GLN A 465 0.42 -22.28 5.03
CA GLN A 465 1.24 -22.58 3.85
C GLN A 465 2.51 -23.32 4.28
N VAL A 466 2.61 -24.59 3.89
CA VAL A 466 3.82 -25.40 4.07
C VAL A 466 4.32 -25.83 2.69
N LEU A 467 5.51 -25.37 2.34
CA LEU A 467 6.24 -25.72 1.12
C LEU A 467 7.28 -26.80 1.43
N THR A 468 7.68 -27.53 0.40
CA THR A 468 8.81 -28.48 0.49
C THR A 468 9.93 -27.96 -0.39
N GLY A 469 11.17 -27.98 0.12
CA GLY A 469 12.34 -27.57 -0.64
C GLY A 469 12.54 -28.44 -1.88
N SER A 470 12.88 -27.81 -3.01
CA SER A 470 13.22 -28.53 -4.24
C SER A 470 14.73 -28.70 -4.42
N ARG A 471 15.52 -27.75 -3.94
CA ARG A 471 16.98 -27.72 -4.07
C ARG A 471 17.63 -26.90 -2.95
N LEU A 472 18.74 -27.40 -2.40
CA LEU A 472 19.62 -26.67 -1.48
C LEU A 472 20.88 -26.19 -2.23
N ILE A 473 21.30 -24.94 -2.01
CA ILE A 473 22.48 -24.33 -2.62
C ILE A 473 23.34 -23.73 -1.50
N LEU A 474 24.45 -24.39 -1.18
CA LEU A 474 25.41 -23.93 -0.19
C LEU A 474 26.48 -23.04 -0.83
N HIS A 475 27.01 -22.07 -0.10
CA HIS A 475 28.17 -21.31 -0.56
C HIS A 475 29.36 -22.27 -0.80
N PRO A 476 30.09 -22.18 -1.93
CA PRO A 476 31.17 -23.13 -2.25
C PRO A 476 32.29 -23.19 -1.23
N ASN A 477 32.52 -22.09 -0.50
CA ASN A 477 33.56 -21.99 0.52
C ASN A 477 33.06 -22.36 1.93
N PHE A 478 31.76 -22.64 2.11
CA PHE A 478 31.23 -23.02 3.41
C PHE A 478 31.76 -24.38 3.84
N ASN A 479 32.44 -24.42 4.99
CA ASN A 479 32.89 -25.66 5.60
C ASN A 479 33.01 -25.50 7.12
N ILE A 480 32.00 -25.99 7.84
CA ILE A 480 31.93 -25.94 9.30
C ILE A 480 33.13 -26.58 10.00
N LYS A 481 33.84 -27.51 9.35
CA LYS A 481 35.00 -28.21 9.90
C LYS A 481 36.35 -27.71 9.39
N ALA A 482 36.39 -26.60 8.65
CA ALA A 482 37.61 -26.14 7.99
C ALA A 482 38.81 -25.97 8.96
N LYS A 483 38.53 -25.52 10.18
CA LYS A 483 39.54 -25.25 11.22
C LYS A 483 39.55 -26.26 12.38
N GLU A 484 38.94 -27.44 12.21
CA GLU A 484 38.91 -28.50 13.24
C GLU A 484 40.34 -28.91 13.67
N LYS A 485 41.29 -28.90 12.72
CA LYS A 485 42.71 -29.20 12.96
C LYS A 485 43.46 -28.09 13.73
N GLU A 486 42.91 -26.89 13.75
CA GLU A 486 43.42 -25.72 14.50
C GLU A 486 42.74 -25.60 15.88
N GLY A 487 41.92 -26.57 16.27
CA GLY A 487 41.20 -26.59 17.54
C GLY A 487 39.85 -25.84 17.52
N ILE A 488 39.37 -25.44 16.35
CA ILE A 488 38.08 -24.76 16.16
C ILE A 488 37.05 -25.79 15.66
N ASN A 489 36.16 -26.21 16.55
CA ASN A 489 35.18 -27.28 16.27
C ASN A 489 34.14 -26.88 15.21
N GLU A 490 33.78 -25.59 15.15
CA GLU A 490 32.77 -25.05 14.23
C GLU A 490 33.28 -23.73 13.64
N PHE A 491 33.33 -23.64 12.32
CA PHE A 491 33.81 -22.48 11.57
C PHE A 491 32.72 -21.98 10.61
N TYR A 492 32.08 -20.87 10.95
CA TYR A 492 30.88 -20.35 10.28
C TYR A 492 31.17 -19.37 9.13
N ASP A 493 32.38 -19.36 8.57
CA ASP A 493 32.68 -18.49 7.44
C ASP A 493 31.87 -18.92 6.20
N TYR A 494 31.29 -17.95 5.51
CA TYR A 494 30.34 -18.15 4.41
C TYR A 494 29.09 -18.97 4.78
N ASP A 495 28.56 -18.77 5.99
CA ASP A 495 27.38 -19.47 6.51
C ASP A 495 26.04 -18.98 5.93
N GLU A 496 26.03 -18.66 4.64
CA GLU A 496 24.84 -18.30 3.87
C GLU A 496 24.50 -19.34 2.79
N THR A 497 23.22 -19.41 2.45
CA THR A 497 22.70 -20.00 1.21
C THR A 497 22.24 -18.88 0.28
N SER A 498 22.10 -19.06 -1.04
CA SER A 498 21.96 -17.90 -1.95
C SER A 498 20.64 -17.10 -1.78
N GLY A 499 20.69 -15.79 -1.47
CA GLY A 499 19.59 -14.79 -1.52
C GLY A 499 19.94 -13.32 -1.13
N ALA A 500 19.17 -12.30 -1.58
CA ALA A 500 19.08 -10.84 -1.16
C ALA A 500 20.06 -9.78 -1.77
N LEU A 501 19.77 -8.47 -2.00
CA LEU A 501 18.56 -7.59 -2.06
C LEU A 501 18.89 -6.33 -2.93
N ARG A 502 17.86 -5.67 -3.49
CA ARG A 502 17.92 -4.43 -4.31
C ARG A 502 17.41 -3.21 -3.53
N LEU A 503 18.04 -2.05 -3.74
CA LEU A 503 17.43 -0.71 -3.67
C LEU A 503 17.70 0.04 -4.99
N VAL A 504 16.84 0.99 -5.31
CA VAL A 504 16.74 1.68 -6.60
C VAL A 504 17.53 2.99 -6.57
N GLY A 505 18.44 3.18 -7.53
CA GLY A 505 19.16 4.42 -7.83
C GLY A 505 20.42 4.13 -8.66
N GLU A 506 20.58 4.74 -9.84
CA GLU A 506 21.62 4.37 -10.82
C GLU A 506 23.02 4.95 -10.57
N GLU A 507 23.25 5.62 -9.44
CA GLU A 507 24.55 6.23 -9.13
C GLU A 507 25.22 5.69 -7.86
N ILE A 508 24.65 4.66 -7.25
CA ILE A 508 25.15 4.07 -6.00
C ILE A 508 25.73 2.69 -6.30
N THR A 509 27.02 2.49 -6.06
CA THR A 509 27.66 1.17 -6.11
C THR A 509 27.31 0.33 -4.87
N CYS A 510 27.54 -0.98 -4.90
CA CYS A 510 27.39 -1.81 -3.69
C CYS A 510 28.18 -1.25 -2.50
N LYS A 511 29.34 -0.64 -2.75
CA LYS A 511 30.17 0.00 -1.72
C LYS A 511 29.50 1.26 -1.16
N GLN A 512 28.98 2.14 -2.02
CA GLN A 512 28.26 3.33 -1.58
C GLN A 512 26.96 2.96 -0.84
N GLN A 513 26.32 1.85 -1.20
CA GLN A 513 25.16 1.32 -0.49
C GLN A 513 25.52 0.76 0.90
N GLU A 514 26.65 0.03 1.00
CA GLU A 514 27.21 -0.40 2.27
C GLU A 514 27.52 0.83 3.15
N GLU A 515 28.16 1.87 2.59
CA GLU A 515 28.46 3.13 3.29
C GLU A 515 27.21 3.94 3.68
N LEU A 516 26.12 3.86 2.91
CA LEU A 516 24.85 4.53 3.22
C LEU A 516 24.10 3.83 4.36
N LEU A 517 24.05 2.50 4.31
CA LEU A 517 23.32 1.67 5.27
C LEU A 517 24.13 1.40 6.53
N LEU A 518 25.46 1.45 6.46
CA LEU A 518 26.40 1.24 7.56
C LEU A 518 27.36 2.44 7.70
N LYS A 519 26.78 3.64 7.80
CA LYS A 519 27.49 4.93 7.85
C LYS A 519 28.03 5.26 9.25
N ASN A 520 27.26 4.90 10.27
CA ASN A 520 27.47 5.31 11.65
C ASN A 520 28.28 4.27 12.41
N HIS A 521 28.92 4.70 13.50
CA HIS A 521 29.66 3.80 14.39
C HIS A 521 28.77 2.71 15.00
N PHE A 522 27.50 3.05 15.23
CA PHE A 522 26.46 2.10 15.65
C PHE A 522 25.25 2.24 14.73
N GLU A 523 24.81 1.12 14.17
CA GLU A 523 23.65 1.10 13.27
C GLU A 523 22.49 0.34 13.89
N GLU A 524 21.32 0.97 13.91
CA GLU A 524 20.10 0.34 14.40
C GLU A 524 19.61 -0.70 13.39
N VAL A 525 19.52 -1.92 13.88
CA VAL A 525 19.04 -3.08 13.13
C VAL A 525 18.02 -3.83 13.96
N SER A 526 17.20 -4.58 13.26
CA SER A 526 16.19 -5.41 13.87
C SER A 526 16.22 -6.81 13.27
N PHE A 527 15.78 -7.77 14.06
CA PHE A 527 15.58 -9.14 13.63
C PHE A 527 14.32 -9.71 14.27
N MET A 528 13.83 -10.82 13.72
CA MET A 528 12.70 -11.52 14.30
C MET A 528 13.21 -12.57 15.29
N SER A 529 12.64 -12.57 16.50
CA SER A 529 12.92 -13.57 17.51
C SER A 529 11.66 -14.31 17.95
N HIS A 530 11.82 -15.59 18.27
CA HIS A 530 10.75 -16.42 18.78
C HIS A 530 10.70 -16.39 20.32
N ASP A 531 9.70 -15.70 20.88
CA ASP A 531 9.50 -15.66 22.33
C ASP A 531 8.66 -16.85 22.82
N LYS A 532 9.09 -17.45 23.93
CA LYS A 532 8.40 -18.53 24.65
C LYS A 532 7.99 -18.00 26.02
N ASP A 533 6.89 -17.29 26.07
CA ASP A 533 6.25 -16.92 27.33
C ASP A 533 5.41 -18.08 27.90
N ARG A 534 5.21 -18.09 29.23
CA ARG A 534 4.49 -19.15 29.97
C ARG A 534 3.05 -19.41 29.49
N GLU A 535 2.43 -18.48 28.77
CA GLU A 535 1.04 -18.57 28.30
C GLU A 535 0.86 -18.53 26.77
N SER A 536 1.89 -18.16 25.98
CA SER A 536 1.83 -18.21 24.51
C SER A 536 3.21 -18.10 23.84
N SER A 537 3.41 -18.81 22.72
CA SER A 537 4.55 -18.59 21.83
C SER A 537 4.20 -17.56 20.75
N LYS A 538 5.00 -16.49 20.63
CA LYS A 538 4.79 -15.41 19.64
C LYS A 538 6.13 -15.00 19.03
N ASP A 539 6.11 -14.61 17.75
CA ASP A 539 7.28 -13.94 17.18
C ASP A 539 7.21 -12.46 17.50
N GLN A 540 8.36 -11.88 17.83
CA GLN A 540 8.50 -10.46 18.11
C GLN A 540 9.69 -9.87 17.38
N ARG A 541 9.64 -8.55 17.17
CA ARG A 541 10.77 -7.78 16.70
C ARG A 541 11.73 -7.58 17.87
N SER A 542 12.99 -7.90 17.64
CA SER A 542 14.10 -7.66 18.55
C SER A 542 15.02 -6.62 17.92
N ASP A 543 15.48 -5.67 18.71
CA ASP A 543 16.32 -4.57 18.24
C ASP A 543 17.75 -4.74 18.76
N ALA A 544 18.72 -4.38 17.93
CA ALA A 544 20.13 -4.44 18.26
C ALA A 544 20.90 -3.33 17.54
N LYS A 545 22.13 -3.07 17.99
CA LYS A 545 23.02 -2.13 17.33
C LYS A 545 24.23 -2.85 16.76
N LEU A 546 24.38 -2.75 15.43
CA LEU A 546 25.58 -3.24 14.77
C LEU A 546 26.79 -2.41 15.20
N LYS A 547 27.88 -3.13 15.48
CA LYS A 547 29.19 -2.60 15.79
C LYS A 547 30.11 -2.95 14.62
N LEU A 548 30.65 -1.93 13.95
CA LEU A 548 31.71 -2.16 12.97
C LEU A 548 32.92 -2.78 13.69
N GLN A 549 33.53 -3.75 13.03
CA GLN A 549 34.37 -4.82 13.58
C GLN A 549 35.60 -4.39 14.40
N ASP A 550 35.90 -3.08 14.44
CA ASP A 550 37.12 -2.52 15.02
C ASP A 550 37.06 -2.26 16.54
N GLN A 551 35.91 -2.45 17.20
CA GLN A 551 35.75 -2.20 18.64
C GLN A 551 34.86 -3.21 19.35
N VAL A 552 35.18 -4.50 19.26
CA VAL A 552 34.61 -5.49 20.20
C VAL A 552 35.44 -5.50 21.49
N ASP A 553 35.26 -4.48 22.33
CA ASP A 553 35.80 -4.50 23.69
C ASP A 553 35.21 -5.68 24.46
N GLY A 554 36.09 -6.48 25.06
CA GLY A 554 35.72 -7.58 25.96
C GLY A 554 35.91 -9.01 25.44
N ILE A 555 36.40 -9.23 24.21
CA ILE A 555 36.73 -10.61 23.77
C ILE A 555 38.24 -10.85 23.78
N THR A 556 38.76 -11.27 24.93
CA THR A 556 40.12 -11.81 25.08
C THR A 556 40.12 -13.30 24.74
N SER A 557 40.23 -13.62 23.45
CA SER A 557 40.56 -14.96 22.98
C SER A 557 41.52 -14.81 21.80
N ASP A 558 42.72 -15.37 21.95
CA ASP A 558 43.78 -15.32 20.92
C ASP A 558 43.33 -15.94 19.58
N ASN A 559 42.24 -16.72 19.56
CA ASN A 559 41.71 -17.42 18.38
C ASN A 559 40.46 -16.74 17.78
N LEU A 560 39.92 -15.67 18.38
CA LEU A 560 38.64 -15.12 17.91
C LEU A 560 38.77 -14.35 16.60
N LYS A 561 39.92 -13.70 16.37
CA LYS A 561 40.25 -13.07 15.08
C LYS A 561 40.40 -14.09 13.95
N ASP A 562 40.67 -15.35 14.28
CA ASP A 562 40.76 -16.44 13.32
C ASP A 562 39.38 -17.01 12.96
N VAL A 563 38.35 -16.74 13.77
CA VAL A 563 36.97 -17.24 13.59
C VAL A 563 36.06 -16.15 13.02
N VAL A 564 36.20 -14.90 13.48
CA VAL A 564 35.40 -13.75 13.02
C VAL A 564 36.12 -13.07 11.86
N THR A 565 35.82 -13.52 10.64
CA THR A 565 36.32 -12.95 9.38
C THR A 565 35.63 -11.63 9.03
N GLU A 566 36.13 -10.91 8.03
CA GLU A 566 35.50 -9.69 7.48
C GLU A 566 34.08 -9.91 6.92
N ASN A 567 33.65 -11.17 6.82
CA ASN A 567 32.29 -11.55 6.39
C ASN A 567 31.26 -11.39 7.51
N PHE A 568 31.65 -11.01 8.73
CA PHE A 568 30.71 -10.88 9.86
C PHE A 568 30.41 -9.43 10.24
N LEU A 569 29.13 -9.16 10.48
CA LEU A 569 28.63 -8.04 11.28
C LEU A 569 28.47 -8.51 12.73
N CYS A 570 28.64 -7.61 13.69
CA CYS A 570 28.53 -7.92 15.12
C CYS A 570 27.44 -7.07 15.78
N SER A 571 26.61 -7.67 16.63
CA SER A 571 25.68 -6.97 17.53
C SER A 571 25.78 -7.54 18.96
N GLY A 572 25.00 -7.01 19.90
CA GLY A 572 24.97 -7.51 21.27
C GLY A 572 25.91 -6.74 22.20
N GLY A 573 25.66 -6.89 23.49
CA GLY A 573 26.34 -6.15 24.56
C GLY A 573 25.47 -5.05 25.15
N ARG A 574 25.91 -4.48 26.28
CA ARG A 574 25.17 -3.42 26.98
C ARG A 574 25.48 -1.99 26.51
N GLN A 575 26.46 -1.83 25.64
CA GLN A 575 26.85 -0.53 25.09
C GLN A 575 26.76 -0.54 23.58
N PRO A 576 26.24 0.54 22.95
CA PRO A 576 25.76 1.78 23.58
C PRO A 576 24.34 1.64 24.17
N THR A 577 23.62 0.60 23.77
CA THR A 577 22.32 0.18 24.31
C THR A 577 22.41 -1.27 24.73
N ARG A 578 21.45 -1.72 25.54
CA ARG A 578 21.31 -3.14 25.85
C ARG A 578 20.54 -3.82 24.73
N ASP A 579 21.26 -4.50 23.87
CA ASP A 579 20.71 -5.15 22.68
C ASP A 579 19.99 -6.45 23.03
N ASN A 580 19.00 -6.81 22.22
CA ASN A 580 18.46 -8.17 22.22
C ASN A 580 19.46 -9.17 21.63
N VAL A 581 19.34 -10.44 22.02
CA VAL A 581 20.18 -11.54 21.49
C VAL A 581 19.34 -12.56 20.73
N ALA A 582 19.93 -13.13 19.67
CA ALA A 582 19.32 -14.15 18.84
C ALA A 582 19.31 -15.52 19.53
N CYS A 583 18.21 -16.25 19.38
CA CYS A 583 18.10 -17.62 19.86
C CYS A 583 18.47 -18.64 18.79
N LYS A 584 18.74 -19.88 19.22
CA LYS A 584 19.01 -21.00 18.31
C LYS A 584 17.91 -21.20 17.25
N GLY A 585 16.67 -20.83 17.55
CA GLY A 585 15.56 -20.90 16.59
C GLY A 585 15.50 -19.74 15.59
N ASP A 586 16.24 -18.67 15.85
CA ASP A 586 16.28 -17.44 15.04
C ASP A 586 17.41 -17.50 14.00
N SER A 587 18.37 -18.43 14.15
CA SER A 587 19.45 -18.69 13.19
C SER A 587 18.93 -18.83 11.76
N GLY A 588 19.62 -18.21 10.81
CA GLY A 588 19.20 -18.10 9.41
C GLY A 588 18.16 -17.00 9.15
N GLY A 589 17.69 -16.29 10.17
CA GLY A 589 16.80 -15.15 10.04
C GLY A 589 17.47 -13.93 9.41
N ALA A 590 16.64 -13.03 8.87
CA ALA A 590 17.10 -11.76 8.31
C ALA A 590 17.48 -10.78 9.42
N LEU A 591 18.68 -10.21 9.32
CA LEU A 591 19.05 -8.98 10.02
C LEU A 591 18.75 -7.80 9.08
N PHE A 592 17.84 -6.93 9.47
CA PHE A 592 17.33 -5.87 8.60
C PHE A 592 17.40 -4.49 9.24
N LYS A 593 17.54 -3.48 8.38
CA LYS A 593 17.54 -2.07 8.72
C LYS A 593 16.35 -1.40 8.03
N ASN A 594 15.64 -0.56 8.76
CA ASN A 594 14.63 0.32 8.18
C ASN A 594 15.31 1.56 7.63
N TYR A 595 14.98 1.91 6.39
CA TYR A 595 15.44 3.11 5.69
C TYR A 595 14.25 4.06 5.54
N ASP A 596 14.40 5.27 6.09
CA ASP A 596 13.39 6.32 6.16
C ASP A 596 12.01 5.83 6.67
N ASP A 597 11.96 4.83 7.55
CA ASP A 597 10.76 4.16 8.09
C ASP A 597 9.80 3.48 7.08
N TYR A 598 9.93 3.72 5.78
CA TYR A 598 9.03 3.19 4.74
C TYR A 598 9.54 1.92 4.05
N ARG A 599 10.84 1.62 4.15
CA ARG A 599 11.44 0.44 3.48
C ARG A 599 12.37 -0.34 4.41
N THR A 600 12.23 -1.66 4.39
CA THR A 600 13.07 -2.58 5.16
C THR A 600 14.07 -3.29 4.26
N ILE A 601 15.35 -3.22 4.60
CA ILE A 601 16.44 -3.80 3.82
C ILE A 601 17.18 -4.81 4.68
N GLN A 602 17.26 -6.05 4.21
CA GLN A 602 18.14 -7.04 4.82
C GLN A 602 19.60 -6.69 4.54
N VAL A 603 20.37 -6.51 5.61
CA VAL A 603 21.81 -6.20 5.56
C VAL A 603 22.67 -7.38 6.01
N GLY A 604 22.08 -8.32 6.75
CA GLY A 604 22.78 -9.48 7.24
C GLY A 604 21.91 -10.73 7.42
N LEU A 605 22.56 -11.82 7.79
CA LEU A 605 21.96 -13.11 8.07
C LEU A 605 22.43 -13.61 9.43
N ILE A 606 21.49 -13.92 10.34
CA ILE A 606 21.82 -14.39 11.69
C ILE A 606 22.56 -15.73 11.58
N SER A 607 23.78 -15.78 12.13
CA SER A 607 24.64 -16.95 12.07
C SER A 607 24.82 -17.59 13.44
N TRP A 608 25.63 -17.01 14.33
CA TRP A 608 25.95 -17.59 15.63
C TRP A 608 26.16 -16.53 16.71
N GLY A 609 26.14 -16.94 17.98
CA GLY A 609 26.34 -16.05 19.13
C GLY A 609 27.28 -16.65 20.19
N THR A 610 27.92 -15.80 21.00
CA THR A 610 28.92 -16.23 22.00
C THR A 610 28.28 -16.90 23.22
N LYS A 611 27.01 -16.62 23.51
CA LYS A 611 26.26 -17.17 24.64
C LYS A 611 24.82 -17.50 24.25
N ASN A 612 24.30 -18.59 24.76
CA ASN A 612 22.88 -18.91 24.68
C ASN A 612 22.14 -18.32 25.89
N LEU A 613 21.51 -17.15 25.73
CA LEU A 613 20.77 -16.46 26.79
C LEU A 613 19.24 -16.57 26.60
N CYS A 614 18.79 -17.59 25.88
CA CYS A 614 17.37 -17.77 25.56
C CYS A 614 16.63 -18.60 26.63
N PRO A 615 15.35 -18.31 26.91
CA PRO A 615 14.60 -18.98 27.97
C PRO A 615 14.27 -20.45 27.61
N ASP A 616 14.88 -21.38 28.36
CA ASP A 616 14.52 -22.80 28.34
C ASP A 616 13.48 -23.11 29.44
N GLY A 617 12.23 -22.74 29.17
CA GLY A 617 11.04 -23.37 29.74
C GLY A 617 10.74 -23.21 31.23
N ASN A 618 11.56 -22.51 32.04
CA ASN A 618 11.20 -22.30 33.46
C ASN A 618 11.76 -21.06 34.18
N ASN A 619 12.58 -20.23 33.53
CA ASN A 619 13.20 -19.06 34.17
C ASN A 619 12.77 -17.75 33.50
N ASP A 620 12.63 -16.68 34.30
CA ASP A 620 12.40 -15.29 33.89
C ASP A 620 13.65 -14.69 33.20
N VAL A 621 14.17 -15.35 32.17
CA VAL A 621 15.32 -14.85 31.40
C VAL A 621 14.81 -14.05 30.21
N LYS A 622 15.15 -12.75 30.19
CA LYS A 622 14.90 -11.88 29.04
C LYS A 622 15.93 -12.16 27.94
N GLN A 623 15.52 -12.14 26.67
CA GLN A 623 16.40 -12.15 25.48
C GLN A 623 17.20 -10.83 25.36
N GLU A 624 17.96 -10.49 26.38
CA GLU A 624 18.74 -9.26 26.49
C GLU A 624 20.20 -9.62 26.76
N SER A 625 21.10 -8.95 26.03
CA SER A 625 22.54 -9.15 26.18
C SER A 625 23.08 -8.77 27.56
N ASP A 626 24.17 -9.44 27.93
CA ASP A 626 25.13 -9.06 28.97
C ASP A 626 26.40 -8.46 28.35
N ASP A 627 27.36 -8.06 29.20
CA ASP A 627 28.52 -7.25 28.78
C ASP A 627 29.42 -7.95 27.74
N ASP A 628 29.51 -9.27 27.76
CA ASP A 628 30.38 -10.12 26.93
C ASP A 628 29.61 -11.01 25.91
N SER A 629 28.27 -11.00 25.93
CA SER A 629 27.46 -11.62 24.88
C SER A 629 27.51 -10.83 23.56
N ARG A 630 27.77 -11.52 22.45
CA ARG A 630 27.76 -10.95 21.09
C ARG A 630 27.08 -11.93 20.14
N ASP A 631 26.38 -11.39 19.17
CA ASP A 631 25.86 -12.13 18.03
C ASP A 631 26.58 -11.70 16.75
N PHE A 632 26.85 -12.68 15.89
CA PHE A 632 27.54 -12.53 14.62
C PHE A 632 26.63 -12.91 13.47
N HIS A 633 26.64 -12.07 12.44
CA HIS A 633 25.74 -12.16 11.29
C HIS A 633 26.55 -12.10 10.00
N ILE A 634 26.22 -12.89 8.99
CA ILE A 634 26.90 -12.78 7.69
C ILE A 634 26.54 -11.44 7.04
N ASN A 635 27.56 -10.68 6.65
CA ASN A 635 27.46 -9.43 5.91
C ASN A 635 27.11 -9.73 4.45
N LEU A 636 25.88 -9.40 4.04
CA LEU A 636 25.40 -9.67 2.69
C LEU A 636 26.22 -8.94 1.61
N PHE A 637 26.84 -7.80 1.93
CA PHE A 637 27.70 -7.06 1.01
C PHE A 637 28.98 -7.81 0.65
N LYS A 638 29.46 -8.73 1.50
CA LYS A 638 30.67 -9.51 1.24
C LYS A 638 30.43 -10.75 0.38
N VAL A 639 29.18 -11.20 0.28
CA VAL A 639 28.79 -12.44 -0.42
C VAL A 639 28.05 -12.17 -1.75
N VAL A 640 27.94 -10.91 -2.16
CA VAL A 640 27.33 -10.45 -3.43
C VAL A 640 27.74 -11.29 -4.66
N PRO A 641 29.02 -11.65 -4.90
CA PRO A 641 29.39 -12.43 -6.07
C PRO A 641 28.70 -13.80 -6.15
N PHE A 642 28.53 -14.47 -5.01
CA PHE A 642 27.81 -15.73 -4.93
C PHE A 642 26.31 -15.53 -5.19
N LEU A 643 25.73 -14.50 -4.59
CA LEU A 643 24.32 -14.14 -4.78
C LEU A 643 24.00 -13.83 -6.25
N LYS A 644 24.85 -13.02 -6.92
CA LYS A 644 24.73 -12.64 -8.33
C LYS A 644 24.71 -13.86 -9.26
N LYS A 645 25.52 -14.88 -8.96
CA LYS A 645 25.60 -16.12 -9.77
C LYS A 645 24.29 -16.91 -9.83
N TYR A 646 23.50 -16.93 -8.75
CA TYR A 646 22.29 -17.76 -8.67
C TYR A 646 21.00 -16.97 -8.83
N LEU A 647 21.02 -15.69 -8.45
CA LEU A 647 19.83 -14.85 -8.45
C LEU A 647 19.81 -13.88 -9.64
N GLY A 648 20.97 -13.52 -10.21
CA GLY A 648 21.08 -12.67 -11.39
C GLY A 648 21.08 -13.44 -12.71
N ASP A 649 20.80 -14.75 -12.69
CA ASP A 649 20.77 -15.63 -13.86
C ASP A 649 19.46 -15.43 -14.64
N ASP A 650 19.55 -14.76 -15.79
CA ASP A 650 18.45 -14.41 -16.69
C ASP A 650 18.01 -15.58 -17.59
N THR A 651 18.71 -16.71 -17.54
CA THR A 651 18.41 -17.90 -18.36
C THR A 651 17.32 -18.78 -17.78
N ARG A 652 16.76 -18.41 -16.63
CA ARG A 652 15.78 -19.21 -15.88
C ARG A 652 14.36 -18.66 -15.96
N ASP A 653 13.40 -19.48 -15.56
CA ASP A 653 11.97 -19.21 -15.65
C ASP A 653 11.44 -18.26 -14.55
N TYR A 654 12.30 -17.43 -13.96
CA TYR A 654 11.97 -16.40 -12.98
C TYR A 654 12.71 -15.10 -13.27
N ALA A 655 12.14 -13.96 -12.86
CA ALA A 655 12.78 -12.66 -13.04
C ALA A 655 14.09 -12.59 -12.20
N PRO A 656 15.26 -12.35 -12.83
CA PRO A 656 16.53 -12.26 -12.12
C PRO A 656 16.61 -10.99 -11.27
N LEU A 657 17.36 -11.07 -10.15
CA LEU A 657 17.74 -9.90 -9.37
C LEU A 657 18.88 -9.16 -10.09
N GLN A 658 18.73 -7.84 -10.19
CA GLN A 658 19.81 -6.96 -10.64
C GLN A 658 20.73 -6.66 -9.46
N PHE A 659 22.03 -6.76 -9.70
CA PHE A 659 23.07 -6.45 -8.73
C PHE A 659 23.83 -5.22 -9.19
N LEU A 660 24.10 -4.31 -8.26
CA LEU A 660 24.96 -3.16 -8.52
C LEU A 660 26.39 -3.65 -8.78
N ASP A 661 27.11 -2.94 -9.64
CA ASP A 661 28.53 -3.18 -9.82
C ASP A 661 29.31 -2.65 -8.60
N LYS A 662 30.55 -3.13 -8.45
CA LYS A 662 31.43 -2.79 -7.32
C LYS A 662 31.82 -1.32 -7.32
#